data_AF-A0A7S9S9X2-F1
#
_entry.id   AF-A0A7S9S9X2-F1
#
_cell.length_a   1.000
_cell.length_b   1.000
_cell.length_c   1.000
_cell.angle_alpha   90.00
_cell.angle_beta   90.00
_cell.angle_gamma   90.00
#
_symmetry.space_group_name_H-M   'P 1'
#
loop_
_entity.id
_entity.type
_entity.pdbx_description
1 polymer ?
#
loop_
_entity_poly.entity_id
_entity_poly.type
_entity_poly.pdbx_seq_one_letter_code
_entity_poly.pdbx_strand_id
1 'polypeptide(L)'
;MKTIQENLKLFYIGLKDKEPFFYKNKDLTTHAAIIGMTGSGKTGLGITLLEEACIDNIPSIIIDPKGDITNLALTFPQMRAEDFLPYVDEAEAANKGQSVEEFAAAQAELWRNGIESSFQDLERVKILKDSASFNIYTPKSSAGIGVALLSDFACPNISDEEIFSNYINSLAASVLSLIGMNSEDMSSKEQLLISTIFESKFKEQKDVTIEELINFIANPPFKKIGVFDVDTFYPSSERLKLAMKINALIASPNFKGWTQGVRLEISKMLFDENGKAKCNIFTISHLNDAERMFFVTLLLNEIIAWMRGTEGTSSLRAILYMDEIFGFFPPNANPPSKTPMLTLLKQARAFGLGCVLSTQNPVDLDYKGLSNIGTWFIGRLQTAQDKARVIDGLSGITGSSLDKASLENLISNLAKRNFLLKNINEDGLNVISTRWALSYLKGPLSREQISNLMKDKKENLRSQDVDKSEMKFSAKPIISSAITQLYANSKSLTPNLLASAKVRIYDAKKGIDSVCEVSYLYELSENDKEPNWSEASEGMHVDASENEPSGASFAAVPNFITSAKNFDALEKDFKEFLYRNFKFNTFEAMGIYSKENESKEEFFIRLQDKCNEILEEQTAKLTAKFEKEQKSLQDKLNKALAKLDKEQKEMTTSGLDAAINIGASIFGAIFGNKLLSRQNAGKIASSARSANKVLKERSDVKLSEQSVNDISLAISELEEKFAQECDTLKEANDVKNITINETQISPKKSDIYDEKIVLLWR
;
A
#
# COMPACT_ATOMS: atom_id res chain seq x y z
N MET A 1 6.84 -9.08 24.04
CA MET A 1 7.16 -7.70 24.50
C MET A 1 7.59 -6.94 23.25
N LYS A 2 6.78 -5.99 22.75
CA LYS A 2 7.12 -5.29 21.49
C LYS A 2 8.49 -4.65 21.66
N THR A 3 9.34 -4.81 20.66
CA THR A 3 10.73 -4.39 20.80
C THR A 3 10.81 -2.87 20.70
N ILE A 4 11.58 -2.21 21.56
CA ILE A 4 11.56 -0.75 21.74
C ILE A 4 11.71 0.05 20.42
N GLN A 5 12.41 -0.49 19.43
CA GLN A 5 12.50 0.10 18.10
C GLN A 5 11.12 0.39 17.46
N GLU A 6 10.14 -0.47 17.67
CA GLU A 6 8.79 -0.33 17.14
C GLU A 6 8.06 0.85 17.79
N ASN A 7 8.38 1.17 19.05
CA ASN A 7 7.82 2.34 19.74
C ASN A 7 8.46 3.64 19.29
N LEU A 8 9.70 3.56 18.82
CA LEU A 8 10.46 4.67 18.28
C LEU A 8 10.26 4.86 16.77
N LYS A 9 9.36 4.09 16.14
CA LYS A 9 9.12 4.11 14.68
C LYS A 9 10.39 3.84 13.86
N LEU A 10 11.19 2.90 14.35
CA LEU A 10 12.46 2.49 13.78
C LEU A 10 12.33 1.11 13.13
N PHE A 11 12.58 1.06 11.83
CA PHE A 11 12.64 -0.18 11.06
C PHE A 11 13.96 -0.88 11.31
N TYR A 12 13.90 -2.10 11.83
CA TYR A 12 15.07 -2.96 11.90
C TYR A 12 15.32 -3.55 10.51
N ILE A 13 16.29 -3.04 9.75
CA ILE A 13 16.51 -3.48 8.36
C ILE A 13 17.79 -4.32 8.19
N GLY A 14 18.67 -4.34 9.19
CA GLY A 14 19.97 -4.94 8.98
C GLY A 14 20.94 -4.89 10.13
N LEU A 15 22.20 -5.22 9.84
CA LEU A 15 23.31 -5.11 10.77
C LEU A 15 24.37 -4.19 10.20
N LYS A 16 24.91 -3.31 11.04
CA LYS A 16 26.11 -2.51 10.79
C LYS A 16 27.18 -2.97 11.77
N ASP A 17 28.35 -3.33 11.28
CA ASP A 17 29.46 -3.83 12.13
C ASP A 17 29.07 -5.01 13.06
N LYS A 18 28.13 -5.86 12.59
CA LYS A 18 27.53 -7.00 13.32
C LYS A 18 26.63 -6.61 14.51
N GLU A 19 26.20 -5.35 14.57
CA GLU A 19 25.23 -4.82 15.52
C GLU A 19 23.93 -4.42 14.79
N PRO A 20 22.77 -4.48 15.45
CA PRO A 20 21.51 -4.04 14.85
C PRO A 20 21.57 -2.63 14.25
N PHE A 21 21.10 -2.48 13.02
CA PHE A 21 20.96 -1.21 12.34
C PHE A 21 19.47 -0.89 12.17
N PHE A 22 19.10 0.29 12.65
CA PHE A 22 17.75 0.79 12.66
C PHE A 22 17.62 1.99 11.71
N TYR A 23 16.53 2.01 10.96
CA TYR A 23 16.23 3.03 9.96
C TYR A 23 14.95 3.76 10.34
N LYS A 24 14.97 5.10 10.35
CA LYS A 24 13.78 5.90 10.71
C LYS A 24 12.73 5.82 9.62
N ASN A 25 11.54 5.30 9.94
CA ASN A 25 10.51 5.10 8.92
C ASN A 25 10.07 6.43 8.26
N LYS A 26 10.08 7.55 9.01
CA LYS A 26 9.78 8.90 8.53
C LYS A 26 10.66 9.33 7.36
N ASP A 27 11.87 8.80 7.25
CA ASP A 27 12.78 9.13 6.16
C ASP A 27 12.27 8.59 4.80
N LEU A 28 11.37 7.60 4.80
CA LEU A 28 10.68 7.13 3.58
C LEU A 28 9.71 8.16 3.00
N THR A 29 9.32 9.19 3.75
CA THR A 29 8.58 10.33 3.17
C THR A 29 9.40 11.02 2.08
N THR A 30 10.73 10.87 2.10
CA THR A 30 11.63 11.32 1.03
C THR A 30 11.96 10.25 -0.01
N HIS A 31 11.20 9.16 -0.04
CA HIS A 31 11.37 8.02 -0.95
C HIS A 31 12.69 7.25 -0.74
N ALA A 32 12.75 6.04 -1.26
CA ALA A 32 13.94 5.21 -1.25
C ALA A 32 14.18 4.49 -2.60
N ALA A 33 15.45 4.27 -2.94
CA ALA A 33 15.86 3.46 -4.07
C ALA A 33 16.69 2.24 -3.60
N ILE A 34 16.39 1.06 -4.14
CA ILE A 34 17.14 -0.17 -3.91
C ILE A 34 17.77 -0.62 -5.24
N ILE A 35 19.08 -0.48 -5.35
CA ILE A 35 19.82 -0.70 -6.60
C ILE A 35 20.84 -1.83 -6.39
N GLY A 36 21.02 -2.70 -7.39
CA GLY A 36 21.99 -3.78 -7.30
C GLY A 36 21.76 -4.88 -8.34
N MET A 37 22.81 -5.61 -8.70
CA MET A 37 22.70 -6.72 -9.67
C MET A 37 21.76 -7.85 -9.20
N THR A 38 21.43 -8.80 -10.06
CA THR A 38 20.75 -10.05 -9.67
C THR A 38 21.53 -10.80 -8.59
N GLY A 39 20.83 -11.27 -7.54
CA GLY A 39 21.46 -11.98 -6.42
C GLY A 39 22.22 -11.10 -5.42
N SER A 40 22.19 -9.76 -5.56
CA SER A 40 22.74 -8.82 -4.57
C SER A 40 21.95 -8.75 -3.26
N GLY A 41 20.68 -9.21 -3.26
CA GLY A 41 19.81 -9.24 -2.09
C GLY A 41 18.70 -8.17 -2.06
N LYS A 42 18.49 -7.41 -3.15
CA LYS A 42 17.49 -6.32 -3.23
C LYS A 42 16.11 -6.72 -2.74
N THR A 43 15.58 -7.82 -3.28
CA THR A 43 14.26 -8.34 -2.93
C THR A 43 14.18 -8.68 -1.44
N GLY A 44 15.24 -9.27 -0.87
CA GLY A 44 15.32 -9.51 0.57
C GLY A 44 15.27 -8.22 1.39
N LEU A 45 16.03 -7.19 1.00
CA LEU A 45 15.98 -5.88 1.65
C LEU A 45 14.59 -5.24 1.54
N GLY A 46 13.98 -5.27 0.35
CA GLY A 46 12.63 -4.76 0.11
C GLY A 46 11.59 -5.47 0.98
N ILE A 47 11.65 -6.80 1.06
CA ILE A 47 10.78 -7.58 1.94
C ILE A 47 11.01 -7.21 3.40
N THR A 48 12.26 -7.15 3.88
CA THR A 48 12.52 -6.76 5.29
C THR A 48 11.98 -5.37 5.62
N LEU A 49 12.06 -4.41 4.69
CA LEU A 49 11.49 -3.07 4.87
C LEU A 49 9.95 -3.12 4.95
N LEU A 50 9.31 -3.90 4.08
CA LEU A 50 7.85 -4.06 4.06
C LEU A 50 7.32 -4.84 5.28
N GLU A 51 8.10 -5.78 5.81
CA GLU A 51 7.80 -6.46 7.08
C GLU A 51 7.74 -5.46 8.24
N GLU A 52 8.72 -4.55 8.34
CA GLU A 52 8.73 -3.52 9.38
C GLU A 52 7.57 -2.54 9.21
N ALA A 53 7.23 -2.17 7.96
CA ALA A 53 6.04 -1.36 7.69
C ALA A 53 4.75 -2.05 8.16
N CYS A 54 4.61 -3.36 7.91
CA CYS A 54 3.48 -4.13 8.41
C CYS A 54 3.43 -4.15 9.94
N ILE A 55 4.56 -4.36 10.62
CA ILE A 55 4.66 -4.38 12.08
C ILE A 55 4.24 -3.02 12.68
N ASP A 56 4.63 -1.92 12.04
CA ASP A 56 4.29 -0.55 12.43
C ASP A 56 2.89 -0.11 11.97
N ASN A 57 2.05 -1.03 11.46
CA ASN A 57 0.70 -0.76 10.96
C ASN A 57 0.67 0.28 9.81
N ILE A 58 1.70 0.29 8.96
CA ILE A 58 1.80 1.14 7.78
C ILE A 58 1.34 0.34 6.56
N PRO A 59 0.24 0.74 5.90
CA PRO A 59 -0.29 0.06 4.72
C PRO A 59 0.66 0.19 3.53
N SER A 60 0.65 -0.83 2.67
CA SER A 60 1.55 -0.91 1.53
C SER A 60 0.82 -1.34 0.26
N ILE A 61 1.12 -0.65 -0.83
CA ILE A 61 0.74 -1.01 -2.21
C ILE A 61 2.01 -1.42 -2.93
N ILE A 62 2.06 -2.66 -3.38
CA ILE A 62 3.27 -3.30 -3.89
C ILE A 62 3.01 -3.74 -5.32
N ILE A 63 3.83 -3.27 -6.25
CA ILE A 63 3.83 -3.71 -7.65
C ILE A 63 4.96 -4.74 -7.81
N ASP A 64 4.61 -5.97 -8.19
CA ASP A 64 5.52 -7.10 -8.25
C ASP A 64 5.55 -7.76 -9.65
N PRO A 65 6.41 -7.28 -10.57
CA PRO A 65 6.56 -7.85 -11.90
C PRO A 65 7.23 -9.22 -11.92
N LYS A 66 7.95 -9.62 -10.86
CA LYS A 66 8.71 -10.87 -10.81
C LYS A 66 8.00 -11.98 -10.03
N GLY A 67 7.09 -11.62 -9.13
CA GLY A 67 6.35 -12.54 -8.28
C GLY A 67 7.05 -12.85 -6.96
N ASP A 68 8.26 -12.35 -6.71
CA ASP A 68 9.04 -12.68 -5.52
C ASP A 68 8.51 -12.02 -4.24
N ILE A 69 7.86 -10.86 -4.35
CA ILE A 69 7.36 -10.11 -3.18
C ILE A 69 6.12 -10.78 -2.58
N THR A 70 5.43 -11.63 -3.35
CA THR A 70 4.34 -12.49 -2.85
C THR A 70 4.75 -13.38 -1.65
N ASN A 71 6.05 -13.61 -1.46
CA ASN A 71 6.61 -14.30 -0.30
C ASN A 71 6.32 -13.62 1.05
N LEU A 72 5.96 -12.32 1.08
CA LEU A 72 5.45 -11.66 2.29
C LEU A 72 4.23 -12.38 2.90
N ALA A 73 3.48 -13.13 2.10
CA ALA A 73 2.35 -13.93 2.59
C ALA A 73 2.79 -15.24 3.29
N LEU A 74 4.06 -15.63 3.20
CA LEU A 74 4.60 -16.87 3.78
C LEU A 74 5.16 -16.62 5.19
N THR A 75 4.26 -16.36 6.15
CA THR A 75 4.61 -16.09 7.56
C THR A 75 4.23 -17.29 8.45
N PHE A 76 5.27 -17.96 8.99
CA PHE A 76 5.14 -19.22 9.73
C PHE A 76 5.64 -19.08 11.18
N PRO A 77 4.81 -18.60 12.12
CA PRO A 77 5.26 -18.26 13.47
C PRO A 77 5.91 -19.40 14.25
N GLN A 78 5.51 -20.65 13.97
CA GLN A 78 6.00 -21.81 14.71
C GLN A 78 7.16 -22.53 13.99
N MET A 79 7.49 -22.10 12.77
CA MET A 79 8.52 -22.70 11.92
C MET A 79 8.40 -24.23 11.87
N ARG A 80 7.19 -24.71 11.56
CA ARG A 80 6.89 -26.14 11.43
C ARG A 80 7.22 -26.60 10.01
N ALA A 81 7.75 -27.80 9.83
CA ALA A 81 8.10 -28.32 8.51
C ALA A 81 6.88 -28.37 7.56
N GLU A 82 5.69 -28.67 8.10
CA GLU A 82 4.43 -28.76 7.36
C GLU A 82 4.01 -27.42 6.76
N ASP A 83 4.41 -26.30 7.37
CA ASP A 83 4.12 -24.96 6.84
C ASP A 83 4.95 -24.65 5.58
N PHE A 84 6.17 -25.20 5.50
CA PHE A 84 7.10 -25.01 4.38
C PHE A 84 6.85 -25.99 3.23
N LEU A 85 6.34 -27.18 3.54
CA LEU A 85 6.14 -28.28 2.61
C LEU A 85 5.42 -27.90 1.30
N PRO A 86 4.35 -27.06 1.31
CA PRO A 86 3.66 -26.68 0.07
C PRO A 86 4.47 -25.71 -0.82
N TYR A 87 5.56 -25.15 -0.31
CA TYR A 87 6.29 -24.03 -0.92
C TYR A 87 7.73 -24.35 -1.32
N VAL A 88 8.24 -25.50 -0.89
CA VAL A 88 9.57 -25.97 -1.29
C VAL A 88 9.60 -26.43 -2.75
N ASP A 89 10.78 -26.28 -3.37
CA ASP A 89 11.02 -26.72 -4.74
C ASP A 89 11.49 -28.18 -4.76
N GLU A 90 10.72 -29.05 -5.42
CA GLU A 90 11.03 -30.48 -5.54
C GLU A 90 12.35 -30.75 -6.28
N ALA A 91 12.68 -29.93 -7.29
CA ALA A 91 13.93 -30.05 -8.02
C ALA A 91 15.12 -29.60 -7.16
N GLU A 92 14.95 -28.58 -6.31
CA GLU A 92 15.99 -28.20 -5.35
C GLU A 92 16.23 -29.28 -4.29
N ALA A 93 15.16 -29.91 -3.78
CA ALA A 93 15.25 -31.04 -2.85
C ALA A 93 16.01 -32.22 -3.49
N ALA A 94 15.63 -32.60 -4.71
CA ALA A 94 16.29 -33.67 -5.47
C ALA A 94 17.77 -33.37 -5.74
N ASN A 95 18.11 -32.12 -6.10
CA ASN A 95 19.49 -31.69 -6.33
C ASN A 95 20.37 -31.78 -5.07
N LYS A 96 19.76 -31.67 -3.88
CA LYS A 96 20.44 -31.85 -2.59
C LYS A 96 20.40 -33.30 -2.09
N GLY A 97 19.80 -34.21 -2.84
CA GLY A 97 19.65 -35.62 -2.47
C GLY A 97 18.73 -35.84 -1.27
N GLN A 98 17.75 -34.95 -1.06
CA GLN A 98 16.79 -35.00 0.04
C GLN A 98 15.38 -35.29 -0.50
N SER A 99 14.53 -35.92 0.32
CA SER A 99 13.09 -35.92 0.08
C SER A 99 12.50 -34.51 0.26
N VAL A 100 11.29 -34.29 -0.27
CA VAL A 100 10.61 -32.99 -0.17
C VAL A 100 10.33 -32.64 1.30
N GLU A 101 9.98 -33.63 2.11
CA GLU A 101 9.72 -33.51 3.54
C GLU A 101 11.00 -33.19 4.33
N GLU A 102 12.11 -33.89 4.06
CA GLU A 102 13.41 -33.60 4.67
C GLU A 102 13.90 -32.20 4.29
N PHE A 103 13.70 -31.79 3.05
CA PHE A 103 14.07 -30.46 2.59
C PHE A 103 13.22 -29.37 3.26
N ALA A 104 11.91 -29.58 3.40
CA ALA A 104 11.02 -28.65 4.13
C ALA A 104 11.41 -28.51 5.60
N ALA A 105 11.72 -29.62 6.29
CA ALA A 105 12.23 -29.58 7.66
C ALA A 105 13.57 -28.84 7.77
N ALA A 106 14.48 -29.05 6.81
CA ALA A 106 15.74 -28.32 6.75
C ALA A 106 15.55 -26.81 6.49
N GLN A 107 14.59 -26.42 5.65
CA GLN A 107 14.24 -25.01 5.42
C GLN A 107 13.66 -24.35 6.66
N ALA A 108 12.77 -25.04 7.38
CA ALA A 108 12.20 -24.55 8.63
C ALA A 108 13.29 -24.28 9.69
N GLU A 109 14.24 -25.20 9.83
CA GLU A 109 15.36 -25.05 10.76
C GLU A 109 16.35 -23.97 10.31
N LEU A 110 16.61 -23.86 9.01
CA LEU A 110 17.43 -22.78 8.44
C LEU A 110 16.82 -21.40 8.75
N TRP A 111 15.50 -21.25 8.59
CA TRP A 111 14.82 -19.99 8.87
C TRP A 111 14.81 -19.65 10.35
N ARG A 112 14.55 -20.64 11.23
CA ARG A 112 14.64 -20.49 12.68
C ARG A 112 16.00 -19.93 13.10
N ASN A 113 17.08 -20.62 12.70
CA ASN A 113 18.45 -20.21 13.00
C ASN A 113 18.81 -18.86 12.37
N GLY A 114 18.32 -18.59 11.17
CA GLY A 114 18.51 -17.31 10.48
C GLY A 114 17.94 -16.13 11.26
N ILE A 115 16.68 -16.24 11.71
CA ILE A 115 16.00 -15.21 12.51
C ILE A 115 16.75 -14.96 13.82
N GLU A 116 17.03 -16.02 14.59
CA GLU A 116 17.74 -15.92 15.88
C GLU A 116 19.16 -15.34 15.72
N SER A 117 19.89 -15.74 14.68
CA SER A 117 21.23 -15.21 14.39
C SER A 117 21.24 -13.72 14.00
N SER A 118 20.07 -13.20 13.61
CA SER A 118 19.85 -11.80 13.22
C SER A 118 19.21 -10.96 14.32
N PHE A 119 19.40 -11.32 15.61
CA PHE A 119 18.89 -10.56 16.76
C PHE A 119 17.35 -10.41 16.77
N GLN A 120 16.64 -11.44 16.32
CA GLN A 120 15.18 -11.50 16.32
C GLN A 120 14.72 -12.80 16.97
N ASP A 121 13.49 -12.81 17.50
CA ASP A 121 12.82 -14.00 18.01
C ASP A 121 11.69 -14.46 17.08
N LEU A 122 11.18 -15.67 17.31
CA LEU A 122 10.05 -16.21 16.55
C LEU A 122 8.71 -15.55 16.93
N GLU A 123 8.60 -14.92 18.10
CA GLU A 123 7.42 -14.16 18.49
C GLU A 123 7.19 -13.00 17.50
N ARG A 124 8.27 -12.40 16.99
CA ARG A 124 8.22 -11.34 15.97
C ARG A 124 7.58 -11.79 14.65
N VAL A 125 7.70 -13.06 14.27
CA VAL A 125 7.01 -13.61 13.09
C VAL A 125 5.49 -13.64 13.33
N LYS A 126 5.07 -13.95 14.57
CA LYS A 126 3.67 -13.85 14.97
C LYS A 126 3.19 -12.41 14.94
N ILE A 127 3.97 -11.47 15.48
CA ILE A 127 3.67 -10.03 15.43
C ILE A 127 3.44 -9.60 13.98
N LEU A 128 4.36 -9.92 13.06
CA LEU A 128 4.19 -9.60 11.63
C LEU A 128 2.87 -10.14 11.06
N LYS A 129 2.59 -11.43 11.28
CA LYS A 129 1.37 -12.09 10.79
C LYS A 129 0.09 -11.44 11.33
N ASP A 130 0.12 -11.03 12.58
CA ASP A 130 -1.04 -10.43 13.27
C ASP A 130 -1.17 -8.93 12.97
N SER A 131 -0.10 -8.23 12.57
CA SER A 131 -0.10 -6.78 12.38
C SER A 131 -0.76 -6.29 11.08
N ALA A 132 -0.67 -7.06 9.98
CA ALA A 132 -1.22 -6.66 8.67
C ALA A 132 -2.01 -7.77 7.97
N SER A 133 -2.93 -7.39 7.06
CA SER A 133 -3.62 -8.33 6.16
C SER A 133 -2.85 -8.42 4.85
N PHE A 134 -2.27 -9.58 4.54
CA PHE A 134 -1.57 -9.84 3.28
C PHE A 134 -2.56 -10.22 2.19
N ASN A 135 -2.65 -9.41 1.13
CA ASN A 135 -3.57 -9.60 0.01
C ASN A 135 -2.75 -9.71 -1.29
N ILE A 136 -2.89 -10.81 -2.03
CA ILE A 136 -2.26 -10.99 -3.33
C ILE A 136 -3.30 -10.78 -4.41
N TYR A 137 -3.17 -9.67 -5.14
CA TYR A 137 -3.99 -9.33 -6.29
C TYR A 137 -3.34 -9.83 -7.57
N THR A 138 -4.16 -10.41 -8.45
CA THR A 138 -3.73 -10.89 -9.77
C THR A 138 -4.63 -10.29 -10.85
N PRO A 139 -4.34 -9.08 -11.36
CA PRO A 139 -5.14 -8.47 -12.43
C PRO A 139 -5.26 -9.42 -13.62
N LYS A 140 -6.41 -9.48 -14.32
CA LYS A 140 -6.65 -10.43 -15.44
C LYS A 140 -6.66 -11.92 -15.06
N SER A 141 -6.49 -12.29 -13.79
CA SER A 141 -6.39 -13.68 -13.34
C SER A 141 -7.21 -13.90 -12.08
N SER A 142 -7.79 -15.09 -11.95
CA SER A 142 -8.50 -15.51 -10.75
C SER A 142 -7.62 -16.32 -9.78
N ALA A 143 -6.29 -16.32 -9.97
CA ALA A 143 -5.35 -17.05 -9.11
C ALA A 143 -5.22 -16.42 -7.71
N GLY A 144 -5.15 -15.10 -7.61
CA GLY A 144 -5.31 -14.33 -6.37
C GLY A 144 -6.63 -13.57 -6.39
N ILE A 145 -6.69 -12.46 -5.65
CA ILE A 145 -7.83 -11.55 -5.69
C ILE A 145 -7.85 -10.87 -7.06
N GLY A 146 -8.95 -11.02 -7.82
CA GLY A 146 -9.10 -10.36 -9.13
C GLY A 146 -9.18 -8.83 -8.97
N VAL A 147 -8.80 -8.11 -10.01
CA VAL A 147 -8.91 -6.64 -10.06
C VAL A 147 -9.76 -6.23 -11.24
N ALA A 148 -10.87 -5.53 -10.97
CA ALA A 148 -11.71 -4.94 -11.98
C ALA A 148 -11.19 -3.53 -12.31
N LEU A 149 -10.76 -3.31 -13.55
CA LEU A 149 -10.13 -2.06 -14.00
C LEU A 149 -10.93 -1.30 -15.04
N LEU A 150 -11.80 -2.00 -15.75
CA LEU A 150 -12.26 -1.62 -17.07
C LEU A 150 -13.78 -1.75 -17.22
N SER A 151 -14.52 -1.78 -16.10
CA SER A 151 -15.96 -1.57 -16.18
C SER A 151 -16.26 -0.09 -16.47
N ASP A 152 -15.58 0.84 -15.78
CA ASP A 152 -15.85 2.27 -15.87
C ASP A 152 -14.55 3.08 -15.64
N PHE A 153 -14.24 4.05 -16.49
CA PHE A 153 -13.21 5.06 -16.26
C PHE A 153 -13.82 6.17 -15.39
N ALA A 154 -13.47 6.16 -14.10
CA ALA A 154 -14.01 7.11 -13.14
C ALA A 154 -13.55 8.55 -13.42
N CYS A 155 -14.48 9.50 -13.32
CA CYS A 155 -14.20 10.92 -13.38
C CYS A 155 -13.31 11.32 -12.19
N PRO A 156 -12.12 11.89 -12.43
CA PRO A 156 -11.20 12.22 -11.35
C PRO A 156 -11.66 13.48 -10.61
N ASN A 157 -11.52 13.49 -9.28
CA ASN A 157 -11.73 14.71 -8.47
C ASN A 157 -10.46 15.57 -8.47
N ILE A 158 -10.13 16.20 -9.61
CA ILE A 158 -8.93 17.04 -9.77
C ILE A 158 -9.36 18.46 -10.15
N SER A 159 -9.05 19.43 -9.30
CA SER A 159 -9.36 20.85 -9.53
C SER A 159 -8.30 21.62 -10.33
N ASP A 160 -7.07 21.12 -10.39
CA ASP A 160 -5.94 21.75 -11.11
C ASP A 160 -5.96 21.37 -12.60
N GLU A 161 -6.07 22.37 -13.49
CA GLU A 161 -6.20 22.14 -14.94
C GLU A 161 -4.98 21.48 -15.58
N GLU A 162 -3.76 21.85 -15.18
CA GLU A 162 -2.54 21.27 -15.75
C GLU A 162 -2.50 19.79 -15.44
N ILE A 163 -2.83 19.43 -14.19
CA ILE A 163 -2.77 18.03 -13.82
C ILE A 163 -3.94 17.23 -14.37
N PHE A 164 -5.14 17.82 -14.43
CA PHE A 164 -6.28 17.20 -15.08
C PHE A 164 -5.94 16.81 -16.53
N SER A 165 -5.30 17.72 -17.28
CA SER A 165 -4.79 17.44 -18.63
C SER A 165 -3.75 16.31 -18.65
N ASN A 166 -2.77 16.32 -17.74
CA ASN A 166 -1.77 15.27 -17.65
C ASN A 166 -2.36 13.89 -17.31
N TYR A 167 -3.37 13.84 -16.44
CA TYR A 167 -4.10 12.63 -16.10
C TYR A 167 -4.84 12.07 -17.32
N ILE A 168 -5.62 12.90 -18.01
CA ILE A 168 -6.35 12.53 -19.23
C ILE A 168 -5.39 11.98 -20.29
N ASN A 169 -4.27 12.66 -20.52
CA ASN A 169 -3.29 12.22 -21.50
C ASN A 169 -2.66 10.88 -21.11
N SER A 170 -2.34 10.69 -19.83
CA SER A 170 -1.78 9.41 -19.33
C SER A 170 -2.80 8.27 -19.47
N LEU A 171 -4.08 8.54 -19.17
CA LEU A 171 -5.17 7.59 -19.31
C LEU A 171 -5.39 7.20 -20.77
N ALA A 172 -5.49 8.17 -21.68
CA ALA A 172 -5.61 7.93 -23.12
C ALA A 172 -4.45 7.09 -23.66
N ALA A 173 -3.22 7.42 -23.26
CA ALA A 173 -2.03 6.69 -23.71
C ALA A 173 -2.00 5.25 -23.19
N SER A 174 -2.52 5.02 -21.97
CA SER A 174 -2.65 3.68 -21.41
C SER A 174 -3.63 2.80 -22.21
N VAL A 175 -4.76 3.37 -22.66
CA VAL A 175 -5.75 2.66 -23.49
C VAL A 175 -5.15 2.30 -24.85
N LEU A 176 -4.40 3.21 -25.48
CA LEU A 176 -3.72 2.92 -26.74
C LEU A 176 -2.65 1.83 -26.61
N SER A 177 -1.92 1.83 -25.50
CA SER A 177 -0.93 0.79 -25.21
C SER A 177 -1.55 -0.62 -25.16
N LEU A 178 -2.78 -0.76 -24.64
CA LEU A 178 -3.49 -2.06 -24.59
C LEU A 178 -3.75 -2.67 -25.97
N ILE A 179 -4.01 -1.85 -26.99
CA ILE A 179 -4.25 -2.31 -28.36
C ILE A 179 -2.95 -2.38 -29.19
N GLY A 180 -1.80 -2.30 -28.54
CA GLY A 180 -0.48 -2.36 -29.17
C GLY A 180 -0.12 -1.10 -29.96
N MET A 181 -0.77 0.03 -29.67
CA MET A 181 -0.43 1.33 -30.25
C MET A 181 0.45 2.10 -29.27
N ASN A 182 1.74 2.16 -29.56
CA ASN A 182 2.68 2.98 -28.80
C ASN A 182 2.68 4.40 -29.36
N SER A 183 1.88 5.29 -28.78
CA SER A 183 1.98 6.72 -29.09
C SER A 183 3.02 7.36 -28.18
N GLU A 184 4.31 7.21 -28.51
CA GLU A 184 5.34 8.10 -27.94
C GLU A 184 5.05 9.57 -28.31
N ASP A 185 4.29 9.77 -29.39
CA ASP A 185 3.78 11.06 -29.84
C ASP A 185 2.42 11.38 -29.20
N MET A 186 2.45 12.28 -28.22
CA MET A 186 1.25 12.85 -27.56
C MET A 186 0.34 13.61 -28.53
N SER A 187 0.80 13.89 -29.76
CA SER A 187 0.03 14.56 -30.80
C SER A 187 -0.57 13.62 -31.86
N SER A 188 -0.47 12.30 -31.67
CA SER A 188 -1.14 11.34 -32.55
C SER A 188 -2.67 11.56 -32.57
N LYS A 189 -3.29 11.27 -33.72
CA LYS A 189 -4.73 11.52 -33.93
C LYS A 189 -5.58 10.69 -32.96
N GLU A 190 -5.15 9.46 -32.72
CA GLU A 190 -5.74 8.51 -31.78
C GLU A 190 -5.72 9.06 -30.36
N GLN A 191 -4.54 9.53 -29.91
CA GLN A 191 -4.34 10.06 -28.57
C GLN A 191 -5.18 11.32 -28.35
N LEU A 192 -5.13 12.28 -29.27
CA LEU A 192 -5.89 13.52 -29.18
C LEU A 192 -7.40 13.28 -29.20
N LEU A 193 -7.88 12.30 -29.97
CA LEU A 193 -9.29 11.96 -29.98
C LEU A 193 -9.73 11.40 -28.62
N ILE A 194 -9.01 10.41 -28.09
CA ILE A 194 -9.36 9.76 -26.81
C ILE A 194 -9.23 10.74 -25.64
N SER A 195 -8.17 11.55 -25.60
CA SER A 195 -8.00 12.56 -24.55
C SER A 195 -9.14 13.59 -24.58
N THR A 196 -9.54 14.08 -25.75
CA THR A 196 -10.65 15.04 -25.87
C THR A 196 -11.99 14.41 -25.45
N ILE A 197 -12.20 13.11 -25.69
CA ILE A 197 -13.40 12.39 -25.22
C ILE A 197 -13.44 12.37 -23.69
N PHE A 198 -12.34 11.95 -23.05
CA PHE A 198 -12.26 11.95 -21.58
C PHE A 198 -12.41 13.36 -21.01
N GLU A 199 -11.74 14.35 -21.60
CA GLU A 199 -11.85 15.75 -21.16
C GLU A 199 -13.30 16.26 -21.21
N SER A 200 -14.01 15.99 -22.31
CA SER A 200 -15.40 16.40 -22.46
C SER A 200 -16.30 15.75 -21.41
N LYS A 201 -16.13 14.45 -21.16
CA LYS A 201 -17.01 13.70 -20.25
C LYS A 201 -16.71 13.98 -18.78
N PHE A 202 -15.44 14.05 -18.41
CA PHE A 202 -15.04 14.38 -17.05
C PHE A 202 -15.38 15.83 -16.67
N LYS A 203 -15.35 16.78 -17.62
CA LYS A 203 -15.87 18.15 -17.39
C LYS A 203 -17.39 18.18 -17.16
N GLU A 204 -18.13 17.20 -17.66
CA GLU A 204 -19.55 16.99 -17.34
C GLU A 204 -19.75 16.23 -16.02
N GLN A 205 -18.69 15.90 -15.29
CA GLN A 205 -18.70 15.03 -14.10
C GLN A 205 -19.31 13.66 -14.36
N LYS A 206 -19.04 13.08 -15.55
CA LYS A 206 -19.51 11.75 -15.92
C LYS A 206 -18.34 10.80 -16.10
N ASP A 207 -18.50 9.60 -15.55
CA ASP A 207 -17.64 8.46 -15.86
C ASP A 207 -17.76 8.08 -17.34
N VAL A 208 -16.80 7.32 -17.83
CA VAL A 208 -16.81 6.81 -19.22
C VAL A 208 -16.63 5.31 -19.19
N THR A 209 -17.59 4.53 -19.68
CA THR A 209 -17.39 3.07 -19.85
C THR A 209 -16.53 2.78 -21.07
N ILE A 210 -15.97 1.57 -21.21
CA ILE A 210 -15.22 1.29 -22.46
C ILE A 210 -16.18 1.22 -23.66
N GLU A 211 -17.39 0.71 -23.45
CA GLU A 211 -18.43 0.68 -24.47
C GLU A 211 -18.76 2.09 -24.97
N GLU A 212 -18.92 3.03 -24.04
CA GLU A 212 -19.08 4.45 -24.35
C GLU A 212 -17.85 5.02 -25.06
N LEU A 213 -16.64 4.69 -24.61
CA LEU A 213 -15.42 5.14 -25.27
C LEU A 213 -15.35 4.65 -26.72
N ILE A 214 -15.67 3.38 -27.00
CA ILE A 214 -15.73 2.83 -28.37
C ILE A 214 -16.77 3.61 -29.20
N ASN A 215 -17.94 3.85 -28.63
CA ASN A 215 -19.00 4.60 -29.30
C ASN A 215 -18.57 6.06 -29.57
N PHE A 216 -17.96 6.74 -28.59
CA PHE A 216 -17.46 8.11 -28.73
C PHE A 216 -16.29 8.20 -29.71
N ILE A 217 -15.46 7.17 -29.85
CA ILE A 217 -14.44 7.15 -30.90
C ILE A 217 -15.11 7.10 -32.29
N ALA A 218 -16.09 6.21 -32.47
CA ALA A 218 -16.84 6.09 -33.72
C ALA A 218 -17.73 7.32 -33.99
N ASN A 219 -18.29 7.92 -32.95
CA ASN A 219 -19.22 9.06 -32.98
C ASN A 219 -18.85 10.09 -31.89
N PRO A 220 -17.84 10.95 -32.13
CA PRO A 220 -17.35 11.91 -31.15
C PRO A 220 -18.44 12.87 -30.67
N PRO A 221 -18.55 13.12 -29.35
CA PRO A 221 -19.58 13.99 -28.79
C PRO A 221 -19.33 15.49 -29.08
N PHE A 222 -18.32 15.81 -29.89
CA PHE A 222 -17.92 17.16 -30.26
C PHE A 222 -17.67 17.27 -31.77
N LYS A 223 -17.85 18.48 -32.32
CA LYS A 223 -17.72 18.74 -33.76
C LYS A 223 -16.29 19.05 -34.21
N LYS A 224 -15.42 19.48 -33.30
CA LYS A 224 -14.05 19.94 -33.60
C LYS A 224 -13.02 19.41 -32.62
N ILE A 225 -11.79 19.20 -33.11
CA ILE A 225 -10.58 19.01 -32.30
C ILE A 225 -9.64 20.18 -32.61
N GLY A 226 -9.37 21.02 -31.60
CA GLY A 226 -8.74 22.31 -31.82
C GLY A 226 -9.55 23.17 -32.80
N VAL A 227 -8.93 23.59 -33.90
CA VAL A 227 -9.56 24.44 -34.92
C VAL A 227 -10.24 23.65 -36.05
N PHE A 228 -9.94 22.35 -36.19
CA PHE A 228 -10.39 21.52 -37.31
C PHE A 228 -11.65 20.73 -36.96
N ASP A 229 -12.53 20.52 -37.95
CA ASP A 229 -13.64 19.58 -37.83
C ASP A 229 -13.12 18.15 -37.65
N VAL A 230 -13.79 17.35 -36.82
CA VAL A 230 -13.30 16.01 -36.45
C VAL A 230 -13.11 15.13 -37.67
N ASP A 231 -14.03 15.15 -38.63
CA ASP A 231 -13.93 14.34 -39.84
C ASP A 231 -12.78 14.75 -40.77
N THR A 232 -12.33 16.01 -40.68
CA THR A 232 -11.16 16.49 -41.42
C THR A 232 -9.87 16.08 -40.70
N PHE A 233 -9.85 16.19 -39.37
CA PHE A 233 -8.69 15.81 -38.55
C PHE A 233 -8.46 14.28 -38.55
N TYR A 234 -9.52 13.53 -38.23
CA TYR A 234 -9.52 12.08 -38.15
C TYR A 234 -10.80 11.50 -38.81
N PRO A 235 -10.71 11.06 -40.08
CA PRO A 235 -11.87 10.61 -40.84
C PRO A 235 -12.63 9.46 -40.18
N SER A 236 -13.96 9.46 -40.34
CA SER A 236 -14.86 8.43 -39.77
C SER A 236 -14.42 6.98 -40.07
N SER A 237 -13.93 6.71 -41.29
CA SER A 237 -13.46 5.36 -41.66
C SER A 237 -12.22 4.91 -40.90
N GLU A 238 -11.35 5.84 -40.49
CA GLU A 238 -10.17 5.53 -39.67
C GLU A 238 -10.54 5.43 -38.19
N ARG A 239 -11.39 6.35 -37.70
CA ARG A 239 -11.95 6.28 -36.33
C ARG A 239 -12.66 4.95 -36.08
N LEU A 240 -13.43 4.47 -37.06
CA LEU A 240 -14.10 3.17 -36.97
C LEU A 240 -13.11 2.00 -36.93
N LYS A 241 -11.95 2.10 -37.60
CA LYS A 241 -10.88 1.08 -37.45
C LYS A 241 -10.29 1.07 -36.03
N LEU A 242 -10.10 2.24 -35.41
CA LEU A 242 -9.65 2.34 -34.02
C LEU A 242 -10.68 1.73 -33.06
N ALA A 243 -11.96 2.12 -33.19
CA ALA A 243 -13.06 1.57 -32.41
C ALA A 243 -13.14 0.03 -32.53
N MET A 244 -12.99 -0.50 -33.75
CA MET A 244 -12.99 -1.95 -33.99
C MET A 244 -11.81 -2.67 -33.33
N LYS A 245 -10.62 -2.04 -33.26
CA LYS A 245 -9.47 -2.62 -32.55
C LYS A 245 -9.71 -2.71 -31.05
N ILE A 246 -10.26 -1.66 -30.44
CA ILE A 246 -10.60 -1.65 -29.02
C ILE A 246 -11.73 -2.66 -28.75
N ASN A 247 -12.76 -2.71 -29.59
CA ASN A 247 -13.83 -3.69 -29.47
C ASN A 247 -13.33 -5.14 -29.58
N ALA A 248 -12.36 -5.41 -30.47
CA ALA A 248 -11.74 -6.73 -30.60
C ALA A 248 -11.00 -7.16 -29.32
N LEU A 249 -10.39 -6.21 -28.60
CA LEU A 249 -9.79 -6.46 -27.29
C LEU A 249 -10.86 -6.91 -26.28
N ILE A 250 -11.97 -6.18 -26.18
CA ILE A 250 -13.06 -6.46 -25.22
C ILE A 250 -13.78 -7.76 -25.52
N ALA A 251 -14.08 -8.00 -26.79
CA ALA A 251 -14.72 -9.24 -27.25
C ALA A 251 -13.81 -10.47 -27.08
N SER A 252 -12.52 -10.28 -26.78
CA SER A 252 -11.62 -11.39 -26.54
C SER A 252 -11.96 -12.08 -25.20
N PRO A 253 -12.02 -13.42 -25.16
CA PRO A 253 -12.24 -14.16 -23.91
C PRO A 253 -11.25 -13.83 -22.80
N ASN A 254 -10.04 -13.41 -23.17
CA ASN A 254 -8.97 -13.01 -22.26
C ASN A 254 -9.25 -11.69 -21.52
N PHE A 255 -10.18 -10.86 -22.03
CA PHE A 255 -10.47 -9.55 -21.47
C PHE A 255 -11.46 -9.61 -20.30
N LYS A 256 -12.29 -10.66 -20.22
CA LYS A 256 -13.21 -10.89 -19.09
C LYS A 256 -12.49 -10.87 -17.73
N GLY A 257 -11.21 -11.25 -17.68
CA GLY A 257 -10.41 -11.18 -16.47
C GLY A 257 -10.14 -9.75 -15.96
N TRP A 258 -10.25 -8.72 -16.80
CA TRP A 258 -10.06 -7.31 -16.43
C TRP A 258 -11.32 -6.64 -15.88
N THR A 259 -12.48 -7.27 -16.08
CA THR A 259 -13.78 -6.77 -15.59
C THR A 259 -14.25 -7.48 -14.34
N GLN A 260 -13.50 -8.48 -13.86
CA GLN A 260 -13.85 -9.30 -12.69
C GLN A 260 -12.91 -9.04 -11.52
N GLY A 261 -13.50 -8.84 -10.34
CA GLY A 261 -12.80 -8.71 -9.08
C GLY A 261 -13.06 -7.38 -8.38
N VAL A 262 -12.16 -7.01 -7.48
CA VAL A 262 -12.28 -5.81 -6.64
C VAL A 262 -11.88 -4.59 -7.48
N ARG A 263 -12.66 -3.50 -7.38
CA ARG A 263 -12.31 -2.21 -8.02
C ARG A 263 -11.09 -1.58 -7.34
N LEU A 264 -10.29 -0.82 -8.09
CA LEU A 264 -9.15 -0.07 -7.54
C LEU A 264 -9.63 1.16 -6.76
N GLU A 265 -10.02 0.97 -5.51
CA GLU A 265 -10.34 2.06 -4.58
C GLU A 265 -9.25 2.17 -3.52
N ILE A 266 -8.30 3.09 -3.73
CA ILE A 266 -7.08 3.17 -2.90
C ILE A 266 -7.40 3.37 -1.42
N SER A 267 -8.38 4.21 -1.06
CA SER A 267 -8.77 4.44 0.33
C SER A 267 -9.16 3.15 1.05
N LYS A 268 -10.01 2.32 0.42
CA LYS A 268 -10.43 1.01 0.93
C LYS A 268 -9.33 -0.05 0.89
N MET A 269 -8.26 0.18 0.13
CA MET A 269 -7.12 -0.72 0.08
C MET A 269 -6.12 -0.49 1.21
N LEU A 270 -6.16 0.62 1.95
CA LEU A 270 -5.15 0.90 2.98
C LEU A 270 -5.43 0.19 4.31
N PHE A 271 -6.63 0.32 4.85
CA PHE A 271 -7.01 -0.29 6.13
C PHE A 271 -8.24 -1.20 5.97
N ASP A 272 -8.40 -2.19 6.83
CA ASP A 272 -9.68 -2.88 7.00
C ASP A 272 -10.61 -2.11 7.96
N GLU A 273 -11.83 -2.63 8.12
CA GLU A 273 -12.88 -2.08 8.98
C GLU A 273 -12.50 -1.96 10.48
N ASN A 274 -11.39 -2.60 10.88
CA ASN A 274 -10.86 -2.60 12.25
C ASN A 274 -9.57 -1.77 12.39
N GLY A 275 -9.17 -1.02 11.34
CA GLY A 275 -7.95 -0.20 11.36
C GLY A 275 -6.66 -1.00 11.22
N LYS A 276 -6.72 -2.27 10.79
CA LYS A 276 -5.54 -3.09 10.51
C LYS A 276 -5.03 -2.77 9.10
N ALA A 277 -3.73 -2.45 9.01
CA ALA A 277 -3.09 -2.16 7.74
C ALA A 277 -3.17 -3.34 6.76
N LYS A 278 -3.37 -3.02 5.49
CA LYS A 278 -3.36 -3.99 4.39
C LYS A 278 -2.02 -3.91 3.65
N CYS A 279 -1.43 -5.07 3.43
CA CYS A 279 -0.25 -5.26 2.59
C CYS A 279 -0.72 -5.85 1.25
N ASN A 280 -0.91 -4.99 0.26
CA ASN A 280 -1.52 -5.33 -1.03
C ASN A 280 -0.44 -5.56 -2.08
N ILE A 281 -0.30 -6.80 -2.51
CA ILE A 281 0.71 -7.26 -3.47
C ILE A 281 0.03 -7.49 -4.82
N PHE A 282 0.26 -6.59 -5.76
CA PHE A 282 -0.17 -6.72 -7.15
C PHE A 282 0.91 -7.46 -7.93
N THR A 283 0.77 -8.77 -8.05
CA THR A 283 1.66 -9.54 -8.91
C THR A 283 1.20 -9.42 -10.36
N ILE A 284 2.11 -8.95 -11.22
CA ILE A 284 1.90 -8.76 -12.66
C ILE A 284 2.84 -9.61 -13.50
N SER A 285 3.42 -10.64 -12.88
CA SER A 285 4.37 -11.56 -13.52
C SER A 285 3.74 -12.35 -14.67
N HIS A 286 2.45 -12.68 -14.58
CA HIS A 286 1.70 -13.39 -15.62
C HIS A 286 1.20 -12.50 -16.77
N LEU A 287 1.28 -11.18 -16.64
CA LEU A 287 0.88 -10.24 -17.68
C LEU A 287 2.00 -10.07 -18.72
N ASN A 288 1.62 -9.75 -19.96
CA ASN A 288 2.60 -9.30 -20.96
C ASN A 288 2.98 -7.83 -20.75
N ASP A 289 4.00 -7.33 -21.45
CA ASP A 289 4.55 -6.00 -21.19
C ASP A 289 3.56 -4.85 -21.42
N ALA A 290 2.68 -4.95 -22.43
CA ALA A 290 1.65 -3.95 -22.69
C ALA A 290 0.58 -3.95 -21.57
N GLU A 291 0.17 -5.14 -21.12
CA GLU A 291 -0.78 -5.33 -20.02
C GLU A 291 -0.21 -4.85 -18.68
N ARG A 292 1.08 -5.10 -18.43
CA ARG A 292 1.80 -4.56 -17.27
C ARG A 292 1.83 -3.04 -17.31
N MET A 293 2.19 -2.45 -18.45
CA MET A 293 2.27 -1.00 -18.62
C MET A 293 0.92 -0.32 -18.37
N PHE A 294 -0.15 -0.89 -18.95
CA PHE A 294 -1.51 -0.42 -18.73
C PHE A 294 -1.89 -0.45 -17.24
N PHE A 295 -1.75 -1.61 -16.60
CA PHE A 295 -2.11 -1.79 -15.19
C PHE A 295 -1.35 -0.83 -14.27
N VAL A 296 -0.03 -0.74 -14.44
CA VAL A 296 0.81 0.14 -13.62
C VAL A 296 0.41 1.60 -13.82
N THR A 297 0.17 2.03 -15.06
CA THR A 297 -0.23 3.41 -15.34
C THR A 297 -1.54 3.77 -14.66
N LEU A 298 -2.54 2.88 -14.73
CA LEU A 298 -3.83 3.09 -14.09
C LEU A 298 -3.68 3.13 -12.56
N LEU A 299 -3.00 2.15 -11.97
CA LEU A 299 -2.78 2.09 -10.53
C LEU A 299 -2.06 3.34 -9.98
N LEU A 300 -1.01 3.82 -10.67
CA LEU A 300 -0.30 5.03 -10.23
C LEU A 300 -1.21 6.27 -10.27
N ASN A 301 -2.08 6.37 -11.28
CA ASN A 301 -3.03 7.47 -11.39
C ASN A 301 -4.11 7.43 -10.29
N GLU A 302 -4.62 6.25 -9.96
CA GLU A 302 -5.54 6.06 -8.82
C GLU A 302 -4.88 6.48 -7.50
N ILE A 303 -3.61 6.14 -7.29
CA ILE A 303 -2.85 6.55 -6.11
C ILE A 303 -2.70 8.08 -6.08
N ILE A 304 -2.43 8.74 -7.22
CA ILE A 304 -2.33 10.20 -7.30
C ILE A 304 -3.68 10.86 -6.98
N ALA A 305 -4.78 10.33 -7.52
CA ALA A 305 -6.12 10.85 -7.29
C ALA A 305 -6.46 10.78 -5.79
N TRP A 306 -6.27 9.61 -5.18
CA TRP A 306 -6.43 9.43 -3.74
C TRP A 306 -5.55 10.39 -2.94
N MET A 307 -4.25 10.41 -3.21
CA MET A 307 -3.26 11.23 -2.48
C MET A 307 -3.69 12.69 -2.40
N ARG A 308 -4.25 13.24 -3.48
CA ARG A 308 -4.67 14.66 -3.54
C ARG A 308 -5.99 14.96 -2.85
N GLY A 309 -6.85 13.94 -2.69
CA GLY A 309 -8.04 14.05 -1.87
C GLY A 309 -7.74 14.03 -0.36
N THR A 310 -6.51 13.65 0.02
CA THR A 310 -6.11 13.59 1.43
C THR A 310 -5.48 14.88 1.94
N GLU A 311 -5.54 15.10 3.26
CA GLU A 311 -4.80 16.18 3.92
C GLU A 311 -3.29 15.88 3.91
N GLY A 312 -2.48 16.94 3.86
CA GLY A 312 -1.03 16.81 4.00
C GLY A 312 -0.64 16.31 5.39
N THR A 313 0.43 15.53 5.47
CA THR A 313 0.99 15.05 6.75
C THR A 313 2.50 14.95 6.66
N SER A 314 3.17 15.10 7.81
CA SER A 314 4.63 14.92 7.92
C SER A 314 5.04 13.51 8.32
N SER A 315 4.09 12.66 8.72
CA SER A 315 4.32 11.26 9.10
C SER A 315 4.23 10.35 7.89
N LEU A 316 4.86 9.18 7.96
CA LEU A 316 4.70 8.15 6.93
C LEU A 316 3.32 7.50 7.08
N ARG A 317 2.44 7.73 6.08
CA ARG A 317 1.07 7.24 6.02
C ARG A 317 0.95 5.90 5.30
N ALA A 318 1.65 5.76 4.16
CA ALA A 318 1.59 4.57 3.33
C ALA A 318 2.87 4.40 2.51
N ILE A 319 3.11 3.18 2.01
CA ILE A 319 4.24 2.88 1.12
C ILE A 319 3.72 2.41 -0.25
N LEU A 320 4.19 3.05 -1.32
CA LEU A 320 4.19 2.48 -2.66
C LEU A 320 5.54 1.81 -2.91
N TYR A 321 5.56 0.48 -3.04
CA TYR A 321 6.75 -0.28 -3.38
C TYR A 321 6.63 -0.81 -4.82
N MET A 322 7.69 -0.70 -5.61
CA MET A 322 7.75 -1.29 -6.94
C MET A 322 9.04 -2.09 -7.10
N ASP A 323 8.91 -3.41 -7.25
CA ASP A 323 10.06 -4.23 -7.63
C ASP A 323 10.33 -4.08 -9.13
N GLU A 324 11.60 -4.04 -9.50
CA GLU A 324 12.06 -3.92 -10.89
C GLU A 324 11.31 -2.84 -11.72
N ILE A 325 11.61 -1.57 -11.46
CA ILE A 325 11.02 -0.44 -12.21
C ILE A 325 11.48 -0.33 -13.67
N PHE A 326 12.43 -1.17 -14.11
CA PHE A 326 12.94 -1.17 -15.47
C PHE A 326 11.80 -1.26 -16.51
N GLY A 327 11.87 -0.43 -17.56
CA GLY A 327 10.85 -0.32 -18.61
C GLY A 327 9.69 0.61 -18.29
N PHE A 328 9.35 0.81 -17.01
CA PHE A 328 8.29 1.74 -16.59
C PHE A 328 8.79 3.17 -16.37
N PHE A 329 10.08 3.32 -16.05
CA PHE A 329 10.68 4.62 -15.76
C PHE A 329 12.01 4.90 -16.48
N PRO A 330 12.05 4.78 -17.82
CA PRO A 330 13.27 4.94 -18.60
C PRO A 330 13.72 6.40 -18.72
N PRO A 331 15.02 6.68 -18.91
CA PRO A 331 15.56 8.04 -18.98
C PRO A 331 15.14 8.80 -20.23
N ASN A 332 15.14 8.13 -21.40
CA ASN A 332 14.95 8.80 -22.69
C ASN A 332 13.55 8.58 -23.28
N ALA A 333 12.94 7.41 -23.04
CA ALA A 333 11.58 7.13 -23.49
C ALA A 333 10.54 7.73 -22.52
N ASN A 334 9.32 7.93 -23.01
CA ASN A 334 8.21 8.46 -22.23
C ASN A 334 7.02 7.49 -22.24
N PRO A 335 7.14 6.31 -21.62
CA PRO A 335 6.00 5.41 -21.47
C PRO A 335 4.91 6.05 -20.60
N PRO A 336 3.64 5.62 -20.72
CA PRO A 336 2.51 6.22 -20.00
C PRO A 336 2.67 6.25 -18.47
N SER A 337 3.41 5.30 -17.89
CA SER A 337 3.67 5.23 -16.45
C SER A 337 4.70 6.25 -15.94
N LYS A 338 5.49 6.88 -16.82
CA LYS A 338 6.59 7.77 -16.42
C LYS A 338 6.10 9.06 -15.79
N THR A 339 5.13 9.73 -16.41
CA THR A 339 4.55 10.99 -15.90
C THR A 339 3.93 10.83 -14.51
N PRO A 340 3.03 9.84 -14.26
CA PRO A 340 2.48 9.66 -12.92
C PRO A 340 3.55 9.26 -11.89
N MET A 341 4.54 8.45 -12.26
CA MET A 341 5.67 8.14 -11.36
C MET A 341 6.48 9.39 -10.98
N LEU A 342 6.78 10.28 -11.94
CA LEU A 342 7.43 11.58 -11.66
C LEU A 342 6.59 12.46 -10.73
N THR A 343 5.26 12.48 -10.92
CA THR A 343 4.34 13.23 -10.05
C THR A 343 4.40 12.71 -8.62
N LEU A 344 4.34 11.39 -8.43
CA LEU A 344 4.45 10.76 -7.11
C LEU A 344 5.79 11.12 -6.45
N LEU A 345 6.92 10.93 -7.14
CA LEU A 345 8.24 11.26 -6.58
C LEU A 345 8.42 12.74 -6.22
N LYS A 346 7.66 13.66 -6.82
CA LYS A 346 7.73 15.09 -6.52
C LYS A 346 6.77 15.52 -5.42
N GLN A 347 5.57 14.93 -5.36
CA GLN A 347 4.46 15.44 -4.56
C GLN A 347 4.11 14.55 -3.37
N ALA A 348 4.33 13.23 -3.44
CA ALA A 348 3.87 12.26 -2.46
C ALA A 348 4.42 12.48 -1.05
N ARG A 349 5.62 13.06 -0.93
CA ARG A 349 6.22 13.49 0.34
C ARG A 349 5.28 14.35 1.19
N ALA A 350 4.54 15.28 0.58
CA ALA A 350 3.68 16.21 1.30
C ALA A 350 2.43 15.54 1.91
N PHE A 351 2.10 14.33 1.44
CA PHE A 351 0.92 13.55 1.83
C PHE A 351 1.30 12.28 2.60
N GLY A 352 2.56 12.16 3.05
CA GLY A 352 3.02 10.99 3.80
C GLY A 352 3.12 9.69 2.99
N LEU A 353 3.08 9.74 1.65
CA LEU A 353 3.25 8.56 0.80
C LEU A 353 4.72 8.38 0.42
N GLY A 354 5.34 7.32 0.96
CA GLY A 354 6.71 6.94 0.63
C GLY A 354 6.78 6.05 -0.61
N CYS A 355 7.72 6.31 -1.52
CA CYS A 355 7.91 5.52 -2.72
C CYS A 355 9.22 4.75 -2.59
N VAL A 356 9.18 3.42 -2.70
CA VAL A 356 10.36 2.56 -2.63
C VAL A 356 10.52 1.84 -3.95
N LEU A 357 11.56 2.21 -4.70
CA LEU A 357 11.77 1.74 -6.07
C LEU A 357 12.98 0.80 -6.11
N SER A 358 12.81 -0.41 -6.60
CA SER A 358 13.87 -1.40 -6.77
C SER A 358 14.21 -1.60 -8.25
N THR A 359 15.49 -1.81 -8.57
CA THR A 359 15.95 -2.02 -9.94
C THR A 359 17.25 -2.82 -10.02
N GLN A 360 17.36 -3.63 -11.08
CA GLN A 360 18.61 -4.29 -11.45
C GLN A 360 19.47 -3.46 -12.39
N ASN A 361 18.85 -2.52 -13.12
CA ASN A 361 19.47 -1.77 -14.22
C ASN A 361 19.46 -0.26 -13.91
N PRO A 362 20.47 0.27 -13.17
CA PRO A 362 20.49 1.68 -12.78
C PRO A 362 20.71 2.65 -13.94
N VAL A 363 21.35 2.20 -15.02
CA VAL A 363 21.59 3.01 -16.24
C VAL A 363 20.28 3.47 -16.87
N ASP A 364 19.27 2.60 -16.82
CA ASP A 364 17.99 2.78 -17.50
C ASP A 364 16.91 3.39 -16.60
N LEU A 365 17.32 4.21 -15.62
CA LEU A 365 16.42 5.00 -14.78
C LEU A 365 16.47 6.49 -15.14
N ASP A 366 15.30 7.13 -15.11
CA ASP A 366 15.18 8.57 -15.22
C ASP A 366 15.80 9.29 -14.01
N TYR A 367 16.88 10.02 -14.29
CA TYR A 367 17.67 10.72 -13.30
C TYR A 367 16.95 11.91 -12.65
N LYS A 368 16.04 12.58 -13.37
CA LYS A 368 15.25 13.69 -12.83
C LYS A 368 14.27 13.20 -11.78
N GLY A 369 13.79 11.95 -11.91
CA GLY A 369 13.00 11.30 -10.86
C GLY A 369 13.85 10.97 -9.64
N LEU A 370 15.01 10.36 -9.86
CA LEU A 370 15.91 9.91 -8.79
C LEU A 370 16.43 11.06 -7.89
N SER A 371 16.56 12.29 -8.40
CA SER A 371 16.98 13.43 -7.57
C SER A 371 16.01 13.78 -6.44
N ASN A 372 14.77 13.26 -6.47
CA ASN A 372 13.80 13.45 -5.38
C ASN A 372 13.90 12.35 -4.31
N ILE A 373 14.77 11.35 -4.50
CA ILE A 373 14.94 10.22 -3.57
C ILE A 373 16.00 10.55 -2.52
N GLY A 374 15.60 10.55 -1.26
CA GLY A 374 16.44 10.85 -0.10
C GLY A 374 17.22 9.67 0.43
N THR A 375 16.75 8.43 0.24
CA THR A 375 17.44 7.21 0.72
C THR A 375 17.85 6.30 -0.43
N TRP A 376 19.12 5.88 -0.45
CA TRP A 376 19.67 4.99 -1.47
C TRP A 376 20.35 3.79 -0.82
N PHE A 377 19.87 2.59 -1.16
CA PHE A 377 20.47 1.32 -0.83
C PHE A 377 21.14 0.74 -2.07
N ILE A 378 22.46 0.76 -2.10
CA ILE A 378 23.26 0.35 -3.25
C ILE A 378 23.98 -0.96 -2.93
N GLY A 379 23.46 -2.04 -3.47
CA GLY A 379 24.12 -3.34 -3.46
C GLY A 379 25.25 -3.41 -4.47
N ARG A 380 25.88 -4.59 -4.56
CA ARG A 380 26.98 -4.83 -5.49
C ARG A 380 26.53 -4.62 -6.96
N LEU A 381 27.37 -3.95 -7.75
CA LEU A 381 27.18 -3.68 -9.20
C LEU A 381 28.29 -4.33 -10.03
N GLN A 382 27.95 -4.85 -11.22
CA GLN A 382 28.90 -5.57 -12.07
C GLN A 382 29.64 -4.62 -13.01
N THR A 383 28.90 -3.82 -13.78
CA THR A 383 29.47 -3.04 -14.89
C THR A 383 30.02 -1.70 -14.43
N ALA A 384 31.03 -1.18 -15.13
CA ALA A 384 31.57 0.17 -14.87
C ALA A 384 30.53 1.27 -15.13
N GLN A 385 29.65 1.05 -16.12
CA GLN A 385 28.60 1.99 -16.48
C GLN A 385 27.55 2.12 -15.37
N ASP A 386 27.11 1.00 -14.77
CA ASP A 386 26.18 0.99 -13.64
C ASP A 386 26.76 1.77 -12.44
N LYS A 387 28.04 1.54 -12.14
CA LYS A 387 28.74 2.22 -11.05
C LYS A 387 28.83 3.71 -11.30
N ALA A 388 29.29 4.12 -12.48
CA ALA A 388 29.41 5.52 -12.84
C ALA A 388 28.05 6.23 -12.72
N ARG A 389 26.98 5.60 -13.21
CA ARG A 389 25.62 6.15 -13.12
C ARG A 389 25.16 6.36 -11.69
N VAL A 390 25.34 5.35 -10.83
CA VAL A 390 24.93 5.44 -9.43
C VAL A 390 25.77 6.46 -8.67
N ILE A 391 27.08 6.50 -8.91
CA ILE A 391 27.96 7.48 -8.26
C ILE A 391 27.61 8.91 -8.68
N ASP A 392 27.33 9.15 -9.96
CA ASP A 392 26.89 10.47 -10.42
C ASP A 392 25.57 10.88 -9.72
N GLY A 393 24.65 9.93 -9.54
CA GLY A 393 23.41 10.10 -8.75
C GLY A 393 23.64 10.50 -7.30
N LEU A 394 24.59 9.84 -6.63
CA LEU A 394 24.98 10.18 -5.26
C LEU A 394 25.62 11.58 -5.18
N SER A 395 26.42 11.94 -6.18
CA SER A 395 27.18 13.19 -6.24
C SER A 395 26.27 14.43 -6.21
N GLY A 396 25.09 14.34 -6.83
CA GLY A 396 24.09 15.41 -6.84
C GLY A 396 23.39 15.65 -5.49
N ILE A 397 23.52 14.69 -4.55
CA ILE A 397 22.90 14.72 -3.22
C ILE A 397 23.94 15.09 -2.14
N THR A 398 25.23 15.04 -2.46
CA THR A 398 26.32 15.25 -1.50
C THR A 398 26.89 16.67 -1.51
N GLY A 399 26.92 17.31 -0.34
CA GLY A 399 27.82 18.44 -0.04
C GLY A 399 29.22 18.02 0.45
N SER A 400 29.58 16.73 0.36
CA SER A 400 30.79 16.14 0.97
C SER A 400 31.75 15.49 -0.04
N SER A 401 33.02 15.81 0.11
CA SER A 401 34.20 15.47 -0.70
C SER A 401 34.66 14.00 -0.61
N LEU A 402 33.79 13.04 -0.89
CA LEU A 402 34.22 11.64 -1.04
C LEU A 402 34.79 11.45 -2.45
N ASP A 403 36.02 10.92 -2.50
CA ASP A 403 36.69 10.59 -3.75
C ASP A 403 35.91 9.51 -4.52
N LYS A 404 35.59 9.80 -5.79
CA LYS A 404 34.81 8.93 -6.69
C LYS A 404 35.43 7.53 -6.81
N ALA A 405 36.76 7.44 -6.81
CA ALA A 405 37.46 6.16 -6.89
C ALA A 405 37.26 5.31 -5.61
N SER A 406 37.20 5.93 -4.44
CA SER A 406 36.95 5.25 -3.17
C SER A 406 35.53 4.65 -3.11
N LEU A 407 34.53 5.38 -3.61
CA LEU A 407 33.14 4.90 -3.73
C LEU A 407 33.03 3.73 -4.71
N GLU A 408 33.68 3.83 -5.86
CA GLU A 408 33.66 2.77 -6.86
C GLU A 408 34.28 1.47 -6.33
N ASN A 409 35.39 1.58 -5.59
CA ASN A 409 36.05 0.46 -4.95
C ASN A 409 35.16 -0.20 -3.88
N LEU A 410 34.49 0.62 -3.05
CA LEU A 410 33.56 0.13 -2.03
C LEU A 410 32.39 -0.65 -2.65
N ILE A 411 31.73 -0.09 -3.67
CA ILE A 411 30.58 -0.72 -4.35
C ILE A 411 30.99 -2.03 -5.03
N SER A 412 32.19 -2.09 -5.60
CA SER A 412 32.71 -3.28 -6.29
C SER A 412 32.96 -4.45 -5.34
N ASN A 413 33.39 -4.15 -4.12
CA ASN A 413 33.80 -5.13 -3.10
C ASN A 413 32.72 -5.43 -2.06
N LEU A 414 31.51 -4.86 -2.20
CA LEU A 414 30.36 -5.23 -1.37
C LEU A 414 30.08 -6.74 -1.48
N ALA A 415 30.03 -7.41 -0.33
CA ALA A 415 29.58 -8.80 -0.28
C ALA A 415 28.08 -8.91 -0.65
N LYS A 416 27.63 -10.13 -0.95
CA LYS A 416 26.20 -10.38 -1.19
C LYS A 416 25.40 -9.99 0.05
N ARG A 417 24.20 -9.42 -0.16
CA ARG A 417 23.29 -8.93 0.89
C ARG A 417 23.84 -7.77 1.72
N ASN A 418 24.92 -7.14 1.27
CA ASN A 418 25.41 -5.88 1.82
C ASN A 418 25.07 -4.72 0.89
N PHE A 419 24.74 -3.59 1.50
CA PHE A 419 24.31 -2.37 0.84
C PHE A 419 25.08 -1.19 1.39
N LEU A 420 25.56 -0.35 0.48
CA LEU A 420 25.94 1.02 0.78
C LEU A 420 24.66 1.84 0.93
N LEU A 421 24.41 2.32 2.14
CA LEU A 421 23.29 3.17 2.50
C LEU A 421 23.73 4.63 2.50
N LYS A 422 23.09 5.45 1.66
CA LYS A 422 23.09 6.91 1.75
C LYS A 422 21.69 7.40 2.12
N ASN A 423 21.58 8.13 3.20
CA ASN A 423 20.37 8.83 3.59
C ASN A 423 20.66 10.34 3.60
N ILE A 424 19.75 11.16 3.08
CA ILE A 424 19.87 12.63 3.09
C ILE A 424 19.65 13.21 4.48
N ASN A 425 18.89 12.50 5.33
CA ASN A 425 18.57 12.92 6.70
C ASN A 425 19.66 12.54 7.71
N GLU A 426 20.67 11.78 7.28
CA GLU A 426 21.79 11.34 8.12
C GLU A 426 23.15 11.70 7.48
N ASP A 427 24.13 11.97 8.35
CA ASP A 427 25.48 12.25 7.93
C ASP A 427 26.25 10.98 7.55
N GLY A 428 27.08 11.10 6.52
CA GLY A 428 27.98 10.04 6.08
C GLY A 428 27.34 8.96 5.21
N LEU A 429 28.10 7.87 5.05
CA LEU A 429 27.74 6.67 4.30
C LEU A 429 27.89 5.47 5.21
N ASN A 430 26.89 4.59 5.19
CA ASN A 430 26.87 3.39 6.01
C ASN A 430 26.96 2.15 5.14
N VAL A 431 27.69 1.12 5.56
CA VAL A 431 27.59 -0.21 4.96
C VAL A 431 26.80 -1.08 5.92
N ILE A 432 25.68 -1.60 5.43
CA ILE A 432 24.79 -2.47 6.20
C ILE A 432 24.64 -3.82 5.50
N SER A 433 24.42 -4.86 6.28
CA SER A 433 24.00 -6.18 5.81
C SER A 433 22.51 -6.35 6.12
N THR A 434 21.74 -6.99 5.23
CA THR A 434 20.30 -7.22 5.50
C THR A 434 20.10 -8.18 6.65
N ARG A 435 19.11 -7.92 7.51
CA ARG A 435 18.68 -8.89 8.52
C ARG A 435 18.06 -10.11 7.85
N TRP A 436 17.86 -11.19 8.61
CA TRP A 436 17.06 -12.30 8.10
C TRP A 436 15.60 -11.88 7.99
N ALA A 437 14.93 -12.24 6.89
CA ALA A 437 13.52 -11.96 6.68
C ALA A 437 12.66 -12.83 7.62
N LEU A 438 11.58 -12.28 8.14
CA LEU A 438 10.61 -13.02 8.95
C LEU A 438 9.75 -13.95 8.08
N SER A 439 9.56 -13.55 6.82
CA SER A 439 8.84 -14.30 5.79
C SER A 439 9.76 -15.33 5.12
N TYR A 440 9.19 -16.45 4.69
CA TYR A 440 9.93 -17.46 3.93
C TYR A 440 10.15 -17.01 2.48
N LEU A 441 11.40 -16.93 2.04
CA LEU A 441 11.80 -16.41 0.73
C LEU A 441 12.08 -17.56 -0.25
N LYS A 442 11.02 -18.13 -0.83
CA LYS A 442 11.14 -19.27 -1.75
C LYS A 442 11.39 -18.88 -3.22
N GLY A 443 11.17 -17.61 -3.56
CA GLY A 443 11.10 -17.13 -4.94
C GLY A 443 9.64 -16.98 -5.43
N PRO A 444 9.37 -16.88 -6.74
CA PRO A 444 8.03 -16.59 -7.24
C PRO A 444 7.02 -17.70 -6.92
N LEU A 445 5.85 -17.35 -6.38
CA LEU A 445 4.77 -18.30 -6.11
C LEU A 445 4.08 -18.79 -7.38
N SER A 446 3.68 -20.06 -7.40
CA SER A 446 2.85 -20.61 -8.48
C SER A 446 1.40 -20.11 -8.38
N ARG A 447 0.63 -20.19 -9.47
CA ARG A 447 -0.79 -19.81 -9.46
C ARG A 447 -1.60 -20.60 -8.44
N GLU A 448 -1.28 -21.87 -8.26
CA GLU A 448 -1.92 -22.74 -7.27
C GLU A 448 -1.59 -22.34 -5.84
N GLN A 449 -0.31 -22.07 -5.55
CA GLN A 449 0.14 -21.57 -4.25
C GLN A 449 -0.54 -20.24 -3.89
N ILE A 450 -0.64 -19.32 -4.84
CA ILE A 450 -1.38 -18.05 -4.65
C ILE A 450 -2.86 -18.33 -4.38
N SER A 451 -3.48 -19.24 -5.12
CA SER A 451 -4.91 -19.57 -4.94
C SER A 451 -5.20 -20.19 -3.59
N ASN A 452 -4.30 -21.04 -3.08
CA ASN A 452 -4.43 -21.63 -1.76
C ASN A 452 -4.28 -20.57 -0.66
N LEU A 453 -3.30 -19.67 -0.79
CA LEU A 453 -3.11 -18.56 0.17
C LEU A 453 -4.31 -17.61 0.21
N MET A 454 -4.92 -17.33 -0.94
CA MET A 454 -6.00 -16.34 -1.06
C MET A 454 -7.41 -16.93 -0.98
N LYS A 455 -7.54 -18.23 -0.68
CA LYS A 455 -8.82 -18.96 -0.73
C LYS A 455 -9.90 -18.29 0.14
N ASP A 456 -9.63 -18.11 1.42
CA ASP A 456 -10.59 -17.53 2.38
C ASP A 456 -11.01 -16.10 1.98
N LYS A 457 -10.04 -15.31 1.50
CA LYS A 457 -10.29 -13.94 1.02
C LYS A 457 -11.21 -13.92 -0.19
N LYS A 458 -11.07 -14.87 -1.11
CA LYS A 458 -11.94 -14.99 -2.30
C LYS A 458 -13.34 -15.49 -1.95
N GLU A 459 -13.46 -16.41 -1.01
CA GLU A 459 -14.76 -16.94 -0.60
C GLU A 459 -15.62 -15.84 0.03
N ASN A 460 -15.03 -15.02 0.90
CA ASN A 460 -15.71 -13.85 1.50
C ASN A 460 -16.15 -12.80 0.45
N LEU A 461 -15.45 -12.69 -0.68
CA LEU A 461 -15.80 -11.77 -1.77
C LEU A 461 -16.91 -12.31 -2.69
N ARG A 462 -17.13 -13.64 -2.74
CA ARG A 462 -18.11 -14.27 -3.65
C ARG A 462 -19.52 -14.37 -3.06
N SER A 463 -19.68 -14.32 -1.75
CA SER A 463 -20.97 -14.44 -1.07
C SER A 463 -21.94 -13.28 -1.29
N GLN A 464 -21.62 -12.31 -2.16
CA GLN A 464 -22.45 -11.14 -2.46
C GLN A 464 -23.14 -11.15 -3.85
N ASP A 465 -22.87 -12.13 -4.73
CA ASP A 465 -23.49 -12.20 -6.06
C ASP A 465 -24.41 -13.44 -6.20
N VAL A 466 -25.72 -13.24 -6.34
CA VAL A 466 -26.72 -14.33 -6.53
C VAL A 466 -26.97 -14.60 -8.02
N ASP A 467 -27.03 -15.88 -8.36
CA ASP A 467 -27.14 -16.48 -9.71
C ASP A 467 -28.59 -16.40 -10.28
N LYS A 468 -28.76 -16.00 -11.55
CA LYS A 468 -30.08 -15.89 -12.23
C LYS A 468 -30.15 -16.76 -13.48
N SER A 469 -30.94 -17.83 -13.43
CA SER A 469 -31.29 -18.63 -14.60
C SER A 469 -32.74 -19.15 -14.51
N GLU A 470 -33.74 -18.35 -14.93
CA GLU A 470 -35.11 -18.80 -15.31
C GLU A 470 -36.06 -17.59 -15.60
N MET A 471 -35.83 -16.80 -16.67
CA MET A 471 -36.79 -15.74 -17.08
C MET A 471 -37.29 -15.92 -18.51
N LYS A 472 -38.60 -15.71 -18.71
CA LYS A 472 -39.29 -15.74 -20.02
C LYS A 472 -39.38 -14.33 -20.62
N PHE A 473 -38.96 -14.17 -21.87
CA PHE A 473 -38.94 -12.87 -22.58
C PHE A 473 -39.98 -12.83 -23.71
N SER A 474 -40.65 -11.68 -23.90
CA SER A 474 -41.75 -11.47 -24.86
C SER A 474 -41.72 -10.08 -25.49
N ALA A 475 -42.78 -9.67 -26.21
CA ALA A 475 -42.89 -8.33 -26.79
C ALA A 475 -43.09 -7.24 -25.70
N LYS A 476 -42.77 -5.99 -26.03
CA LYS A 476 -42.80 -4.87 -25.10
C LYS A 476 -44.17 -4.70 -24.41
N PRO A 477 -44.22 -4.65 -23.07
CA PRO A 477 -45.46 -4.36 -22.33
C PRO A 477 -45.96 -2.94 -22.57
N ILE A 478 -47.28 -2.74 -22.53
CA ILE A 478 -47.92 -1.42 -22.67
C ILE A 478 -47.77 -0.67 -21.34
N ILE A 479 -47.07 0.46 -21.37
CA ILE A 479 -46.81 1.33 -20.22
C ILE A 479 -47.23 2.75 -20.58
N SER A 480 -47.71 3.51 -19.60
CA SER A 480 -48.07 4.92 -19.76
C SER A 480 -46.91 5.75 -20.31
N SER A 481 -47.18 6.63 -21.28
CA SER A 481 -46.18 7.52 -21.87
C SER A 481 -45.65 8.59 -20.91
N ALA A 482 -46.33 8.81 -19.78
CA ALA A 482 -45.87 9.72 -18.74
C ALA A 482 -44.84 9.09 -17.78
N ILE A 483 -44.60 7.78 -17.90
CA ILE A 483 -43.55 7.08 -17.16
C ILE A 483 -42.26 7.14 -17.99
N THR A 484 -41.23 7.77 -17.44
CA THR A 484 -39.89 7.77 -18.04
C THR A 484 -39.33 6.34 -18.01
N GLN A 485 -38.92 5.86 -19.19
CA GLN A 485 -38.34 4.54 -19.37
C GLN A 485 -36.90 4.68 -19.85
N LEU A 486 -36.00 3.96 -19.20
CA LEU A 486 -34.61 3.85 -19.60
C LEU A 486 -34.32 2.40 -20.01
N TYR A 487 -33.47 2.21 -21.01
CA TYR A 487 -33.12 0.90 -21.54
C TYR A 487 -31.60 0.74 -21.51
N ALA A 488 -31.15 -0.32 -20.83
CA ALA A 488 -29.82 -0.84 -21.00
C ALA A 488 -29.68 -1.42 -22.42
N ASN A 489 -28.45 -1.46 -22.91
CA ASN A 489 -28.18 -1.96 -24.25
C ASN A 489 -28.14 -3.50 -24.29
N SER A 490 -29.30 -4.15 -24.12
CA SER A 490 -29.47 -5.61 -24.14
C SER A 490 -30.64 -6.02 -25.05
N LYS A 491 -30.56 -7.25 -25.59
CA LYS A 491 -31.65 -7.88 -26.36
C LYS A 491 -32.70 -8.54 -25.48
N SER A 492 -32.39 -8.80 -24.22
CA SER A 492 -33.27 -9.44 -23.25
C SER A 492 -33.27 -8.57 -22.01
N LEU A 493 -34.38 -7.85 -21.81
CA LEU A 493 -34.51 -6.79 -20.83
C LEU A 493 -35.48 -7.19 -19.74
N THR A 494 -35.02 -7.04 -18.51
CA THR A 494 -35.78 -7.26 -17.28
C THR A 494 -36.22 -5.92 -16.71
N PRO A 495 -37.45 -5.82 -16.17
CA PRO A 495 -37.93 -4.58 -15.59
C PRO A 495 -37.34 -4.36 -14.18
N ASN A 496 -36.97 -3.11 -13.90
CA ASN A 496 -36.46 -2.66 -12.61
C ASN A 496 -36.97 -1.24 -12.33
N LEU A 497 -37.10 -0.85 -11.07
CA LEU A 497 -37.31 0.54 -10.68
C LEU A 497 -35.96 1.13 -10.25
N LEU A 498 -35.53 2.18 -10.92
CA LEU A 498 -34.39 2.99 -10.50
C LEU A 498 -34.92 4.25 -9.82
N ALA A 499 -34.65 4.38 -8.52
CA ALA A 499 -35.03 5.53 -7.72
C ALA A 499 -33.80 6.34 -7.33
N SER A 500 -33.90 7.66 -7.38
CA SER A 500 -32.83 8.58 -6.96
C SER A 500 -33.39 9.75 -6.16
N ALA A 501 -32.62 10.27 -5.19
CA ALA A 501 -32.95 11.49 -4.45
C ALA A 501 -31.69 12.19 -3.95
N LYS A 502 -31.83 13.46 -3.55
CA LYS A 502 -30.84 14.19 -2.74
C LYS A 502 -31.26 14.19 -1.28
N VAL A 503 -30.31 13.92 -0.40
CA VAL A 503 -30.50 13.94 1.05
C VAL A 503 -29.48 14.89 1.68
N ARG A 504 -29.96 15.96 2.31
CA ARG A 504 -29.14 16.88 3.09
C ARG A 504 -28.89 16.30 4.48
N ILE A 505 -27.64 16.27 4.90
CA ILE A 505 -27.18 15.85 6.22
C ILE A 505 -26.72 17.09 6.97
N TYR A 506 -27.38 17.41 8.06
CA TYR A 506 -27.09 18.62 8.84
C TYR A 506 -26.95 18.33 10.34
N ASP A 507 -25.79 18.64 10.90
CA ASP A 507 -25.52 18.66 12.34
C ASP A 507 -24.57 19.82 12.69
N ALA A 508 -25.14 20.91 13.20
CA ALA A 508 -24.39 22.12 13.57
C ALA A 508 -23.34 21.89 14.66
N LYS A 509 -23.53 20.92 15.57
CA LYS A 509 -22.55 20.64 16.64
C LYS A 509 -21.32 19.96 16.10
N LYS A 510 -21.51 19.09 15.09
CA LYS A 510 -20.44 18.36 14.40
C LYS A 510 -19.85 19.11 13.21
N GLY A 511 -20.42 20.27 12.86
CA GLY A 511 -20.01 21.06 11.70
C GLY A 511 -20.34 20.39 10.36
N ILE A 512 -21.37 19.54 10.31
CA ILE A 512 -21.78 18.80 9.12
C ILE A 512 -22.93 19.55 8.44
N ASP A 513 -22.75 19.93 7.18
CA ASP A 513 -23.80 20.45 6.30
C ASP A 513 -23.49 20.03 4.86
N SER A 514 -23.98 18.85 4.47
CA SER A 514 -23.67 18.24 3.17
C SER A 514 -24.93 17.71 2.48
N VAL A 515 -24.82 17.44 1.19
CA VAL A 515 -25.89 16.85 0.38
C VAL A 515 -25.33 15.62 -0.31
N CYS A 516 -25.93 14.45 -0.07
CA CYS A 516 -25.61 13.22 -0.78
C CYS A 516 -26.69 12.89 -1.81
N GLU A 517 -26.27 12.44 -3.00
CA GLU A 517 -27.16 11.79 -3.96
C GLU A 517 -27.20 10.30 -3.66
N VAL A 518 -28.41 9.75 -3.58
CA VAL A 518 -28.64 8.32 -3.33
C VAL A 518 -29.38 7.71 -4.51
N SER A 519 -29.01 6.48 -4.87
CA SER A 519 -29.70 5.67 -5.87
C SER A 519 -30.01 4.28 -5.35
N TYR A 520 -31.20 3.78 -5.66
CA TYR A 520 -31.69 2.46 -5.30
C TYR A 520 -32.25 1.76 -6.55
N LEU A 521 -31.80 0.53 -6.81
CA LEU A 521 -32.33 -0.32 -7.87
C LEU A 521 -33.17 -1.45 -7.26
N TYR A 522 -34.48 -1.40 -7.48
CA TYR A 522 -35.38 -2.49 -7.12
C TYR A 522 -35.67 -3.35 -8.35
N GLU A 523 -35.31 -4.62 -8.29
CA GLU A 523 -35.56 -5.57 -9.37
C GLU A 523 -37.01 -6.05 -9.34
N LEU A 524 -37.76 -5.85 -10.43
CA LEU A 524 -39.18 -6.18 -10.45
C LEU A 524 -39.43 -7.65 -10.82
N SER A 525 -40.33 -8.27 -10.08
CA SER A 525 -40.92 -9.57 -10.39
C SER A 525 -42.36 -9.42 -10.88
N GLU A 526 -42.82 -10.33 -11.75
CA GLU A 526 -44.18 -10.29 -12.32
C GLU A 526 -45.29 -10.29 -11.26
N ASN A 527 -45.04 -10.87 -10.09
CA ASN A 527 -46.00 -11.01 -8.99
C ASN A 527 -45.97 -9.86 -7.97
N ASP A 528 -45.10 -8.87 -8.15
CA ASP A 528 -44.99 -7.76 -7.21
C ASP A 528 -46.27 -6.92 -7.21
N LYS A 529 -46.70 -6.50 -6.01
CA LYS A 529 -47.86 -5.63 -5.82
C LYS A 529 -47.45 -4.17 -5.58
N GLU A 530 -46.30 -3.97 -4.96
CA GLU A 530 -45.67 -2.70 -4.63
C GLU A 530 -44.16 -2.95 -4.46
N PRO A 531 -43.29 -1.94 -4.65
CA PRO A 531 -41.85 -2.13 -4.44
C PRO A 531 -41.49 -2.27 -2.96
N ASN A 532 -40.69 -3.28 -2.62
CA ASN A 532 -40.04 -3.34 -1.33
C ASN A 532 -38.66 -2.69 -1.41
N TRP A 533 -38.57 -1.38 -1.16
CA TRP A 533 -37.30 -0.64 -1.20
C TRP A 533 -36.23 -1.18 -0.26
N SER A 534 -36.59 -1.97 0.76
CA SER A 534 -35.63 -2.62 1.67
C SER A 534 -34.85 -3.76 1.00
N GLU A 535 -35.34 -4.26 -0.13
CA GLU A 535 -34.69 -5.29 -0.96
C GLU A 535 -33.95 -4.68 -2.16
N ALA A 536 -33.98 -3.36 -2.31
CA ALA A 536 -33.33 -2.68 -3.42
C ALA A 536 -31.80 -2.57 -3.21
N SER A 537 -31.05 -2.70 -4.30
CA SER A 537 -29.60 -2.55 -4.30
C SER A 537 -29.20 -1.07 -4.30
N GLU A 538 -28.36 -0.66 -3.35
CA GLU A 538 -27.90 0.72 -3.18
C GLU A 538 -26.73 1.07 -4.13
N GLY A 539 -26.64 2.35 -4.51
CA GLY A 539 -25.45 2.91 -5.16
C GLY A 539 -25.19 2.41 -6.58
N MET A 540 -26.20 1.88 -7.26
CA MET A 540 -26.06 1.42 -8.64
C MET A 540 -26.02 2.60 -9.61
N HIS A 541 -24.92 2.69 -10.35
CA HIS A 541 -24.85 3.45 -11.60
C HIS A 541 -25.34 2.54 -12.73
N VAL A 542 -26.33 2.97 -13.49
CA VAL A 542 -26.87 2.18 -14.60
C VAL A 542 -26.72 2.94 -15.91
N ASP A 543 -25.92 2.38 -16.82
CA ASP A 543 -25.81 2.84 -18.19
C ASP A 543 -27.09 2.47 -18.97
N ALA A 544 -27.99 3.44 -19.10
CA ALA A 544 -29.27 3.27 -19.74
C ALA A 544 -29.69 4.55 -20.48
N SER A 545 -30.32 4.38 -21.64
CA SER A 545 -30.75 5.50 -22.49
C SER A 545 -32.27 5.54 -22.64
N GLU A 546 -32.83 6.67 -23.06
CA GLU A 546 -34.26 6.75 -23.41
C GLU A 546 -34.59 6.01 -24.72
N ASN A 547 -33.58 5.58 -25.48
CA ASN A 547 -33.75 4.89 -26.75
C ASN A 547 -33.90 3.38 -26.55
N GLU A 548 -35.01 2.83 -27.05
CA GLU A 548 -35.25 1.40 -27.03
C GLU A 548 -34.30 0.64 -27.99
N PRO A 549 -33.64 -0.45 -27.55
CA PRO A 549 -32.77 -1.24 -28.41
C PRO A 549 -33.56 -1.97 -29.51
N SER A 550 -33.08 -1.89 -30.76
CA SER A 550 -33.70 -2.54 -31.92
C SER A 550 -33.79 -4.06 -31.73
N GLY A 551 -35.01 -4.59 -31.69
CA GLY A 551 -35.26 -6.03 -31.59
C GLY A 551 -35.14 -6.60 -30.17
N ALA A 552 -35.29 -5.76 -29.14
CA ALA A 552 -35.31 -6.21 -27.75
C ALA A 552 -36.54 -7.04 -27.40
N SER A 553 -36.36 -7.96 -26.46
CA SER A 553 -37.38 -8.79 -25.84
C SER A 553 -37.44 -8.46 -24.34
N PHE A 554 -38.65 -8.42 -23.79
CA PHE A 554 -38.95 -7.87 -22.49
C PHE A 554 -39.55 -8.93 -21.58
N ALA A 555 -39.04 -9.04 -20.36
CA ALA A 555 -39.68 -9.84 -19.31
C ALA A 555 -40.99 -9.15 -18.86
N ALA A 556 -41.89 -9.95 -18.27
CA ALA A 556 -43.17 -9.45 -17.80
C ALA A 556 -43.01 -8.41 -16.68
N VAL A 557 -43.83 -7.35 -16.73
CA VAL A 557 -43.91 -6.33 -15.67
C VAL A 557 -45.12 -6.59 -14.77
N PRO A 558 -45.01 -6.32 -13.47
CA PRO A 558 -46.14 -6.44 -12.55
C PRO A 558 -47.30 -5.49 -12.86
N ASN A 559 -48.51 -5.88 -12.45
CA ASN A 559 -49.76 -5.17 -12.78
C ASN A 559 -49.81 -3.71 -12.28
N PHE A 560 -49.12 -3.39 -11.18
CA PHE A 560 -49.12 -2.02 -10.67
C PHE A 560 -48.33 -1.06 -11.57
N ILE A 561 -47.35 -1.56 -12.33
CA ILE A 561 -46.59 -0.78 -13.32
C ILE A 561 -47.43 -0.52 -14.56
N THR A 562 -48.13 -1.54 -15.08
CA THR A 562 -48.96 -1.41 -16.30
C THR A 562 -50.20 -0.56 -16.09
N SER A 563 -50.74 -0.52 -14.86
CA SER A 563 -51.90 0.29 -14.49
C SER A 563 -51.54 1.70 -14.00
N ALA A 564 -50.26 1.98 -13.74
CA ALA A 564 -49.80 3.30 -13.28
C ALA A 564 -49.90 4.38 -14.38
N LYS A 565 -50.42 5.55 -14.00
CA LYS A 565 -50.41 6.73 -14.87
C LYS A 565 -49.05 7.42 -14.88
N ASN A 566 -48.44 7.56 -13.70
CA ASN A 566 -47.13 8.14 -13.42
C ASN A 566 -46.55 7.48 -12.15
N PHE A 567 -45.37 7.91 -11.72
CA PHE A 567 -44.69 7.37 -10.53
C PHE A 567 -44.71 8.28 -9.30
N ASP A 568 -45.53 9.35 -9.28
CA ASP A 568 -45.62 10.29 -8.15
C ASP A 568 -45.94 9.61 -6.80
N ALA A 569 -46.74 8.54 -6.83
CA ALA A 569 -47.06 7.76 -5.62
C ALA A 569 -45.86 6.94 -5.13
N LEU A 570 -45.08 6.38 -6.07
CA LEU A 570 -43.85 5.65 -5.77
C LEU A 570 -42.76 6.60 -5.28
N GLU A 571 -42.67 7.83 -5.82
CA GLU A 571 -41.70 8.84 -5.38
C GLU A 571 -41.95 9.26 -3.93
N LYS A 572 -43.22 9.40 -3.54
CA LYS A 572 -43.60 9.67 -2.13
C LYS A 572 -43.26 8.50 -1.21
N ASP A 573 -43.49 7.27 -1.68
CA ASP A 573 -43.17 6.06 -0.94
C ASP A 573 -41.64 5.91 -0.76
N PHE A 574 -40.86 6.15 -1.81
CA PHE A 574 -39.40 6.18 -1.76
C PHE A 574 -38.87 7.27 -0.82
N LYS A 575 -39.45 8.48 -0.83
CA LYS A 575 -39.12 9.53 0.13
C LYS A 575 -39.39 9.09 1.57
N GLU A 576 -40.53 8.44 1.82
CA GLU A 576 -40.88 7.93 3.14
C GLU A 576 -39.92 6.80 3.58
N PHE A 577 -39.53 5.93 2.65
CA PHE A 577 -38.53 4.90 2.85
C PHE A 577 -37.18 5.51 3.26
N LEU A 578 -36.67 6.48 2.50
CA LEU A 578 -35.43 7.20 2.84
C LEU A 578 -35.53 7.88 4.20
N TYR A 579 -36.64 8.55 4.50
CA TYR A 579 -36.84 9.20 5.80
C TYR A 579 -36.76 8.21 6.97
N ARG A 580 -37.25 6.97 6.80
CA ARG A 580 -37.27 5.95 7.86
C ARG A 580 -35.98 5.15 7.96
N ASN A 581 -35.33 4.88 6.82
CA ASN A 581 -34.26 3.90 6.72
C ASN A 581 -32.90 4.50 6.39
N PHE A 582 -32.85 5.66 5.73
CA PHE A 582 -31.59 6.33 5.44
C PHE A 582 -30.96 6.81 6.74
N LYS A 583 -29.74 6.35 7.00
CA LYS A 583 -28.96 6.75 8.15
C LYS A 583 -27.55 7.05 7.69
N PHE A 584 -27.11 8.27 7.97
CA PHE A 584 -25.75 8.67 7.69
C PHE A 584 -24.88 8.36 8.89
N ASN A 585 -23.91 7.47 8.72
CA ASN A 585 -22.94 7.15 9.76
C ASN A 585 -21.93 8.30 9.88
N THR A 586 -21.74 8.78 11.10
CA THR A 586 -20.70 9.76 11.44
C THR A 586 -19.77 9.17 12.48
N PHE A 587 -18.49 9.49 12.34
CA PHE A 587 -17.41 8.95 13.16
C PHE A 587 -16.79 10.06 13.99
N GLU A 588 -16.51 9.77 15.26
CA GLU A 588 -15.80 10.68 16.15
C GLU A 588 -14.76 9.91 16.96
N ALA A 589 -13.53 10.43 16.99
CA ALA A 589 -12.45 9.91 17.82
C ALA A 589 -11.41 11.01 18.04
N MET A 590 -10.81 11.08 19.24
CA MET A 590 -9.72 12.02 19.57
C MET A 590 -9.99 13.50 19.19
N GLY A 591 -11.25 13.93 19.21
CA GLY A 591 -11.65 15.30 18.86
C GLY A 591 -11.65 15.61 17.34
N ILE A 592 -11.44 14.61 16.48
CA ILE A 592 -11.69 14.71 15.04
C ILE A 592 -13.05 14.09 14.70
N TYR A 593 -13.73 14.69 13.73
CA TYR A 593 -15.05 14.28 13.24
C TYR A 593 -14.97 13.84 11.78
N SER A 594 -15.88 12.95 11.40
CA SER A 594 -16.05 12.49 10.02
C SER A 594 -16.35 13.65 9.10
N LYS A 595 -15.70 13.67 7.93
CA LYS A 595 -16.00 14.57 6.81
C LYS A 595 -17.26 14.11 6.06
N GLU A 596 -17.67 14.95 5.12
CA GLU A 596 -18.81 14.70 4.22
C GLU A 596 -18.62 13.37 3.46
N ASN A 597 -19.62 12.49 3.52
CA ASN A 597 -19.62 11.15 2.90
C ASN A 597 -18.36 10.30 3.14
N GLU A 598 -17.67 10.52 4.25
CA GLU A 598 -16.46 9.78 4.58
C GLU A 598 -16.79 8.36 5.03
N SER A 599 -16.20 7.36 4.39
CA SER A 599 -16.27 5.97 4.85
C SER A 599 -15.49 5.76 6.14
N LYS A 600 -15.77 4.65 6.85
CA LYS A 600 -15.05 4.31 8.09
C LYS A 600 -13.55 4.14 7.83
N GLU A 601 -13.20 3.51 6.72
CA GLU A 601 -11.82 3.31 6.27
C GLU A 601 -11.10 4.64 5.99
N GLU A 602 -11.78 5.61 5.39
CA GLU A 602 -11.22 6.95 5.15
C GLU A 602 -11.03 7.73 6.45
N PHE A 603 -11.98 7.63 7.37
CA PHE A 603 -11.84 8.22 8.69
C PHE A 603 -10.67 7.61 9.47
N PHE A 604 -10.45 6.29 9.35
CA PHE A 604 -9.29 5.62 9.94
C PHE A 604 -7.95 6.15 9.44
N ILE A 605 -7.83 6.49 8.16
CA ILE A 605 -6.60 7.06 7.60
C ILE A 605 -6.25 8.36 8.34
N ARG A 606 -7.21 9.29 8.47
CA ARG A 606 -7.00 10.56 9.17
C ARG A 606 -6.78 10.38 10.67
N LEU A 607 -7.48 9.44 11.29
CA LEU A 607 -7.27 9.11 12.69
C LEU A 607 -5.86 8.58 12.93
N GLN A 608 -5.38 7.67 12.07
CA GLN A 608 -4.04 7.10 12.13
C GLN A 608 -2.97 8.19 11.96
N ASP A 609 -3.17 9.16 11.07
CA ASP A 609 -2.27 10.32 10.94
C ASP A 609 -2.21 11.11 12.24
N LYS A 610 -3.37 11.42 12.83
CA LYS A 610 -3.44 12.17 14.09
C LYS A 610 -2.73 11.45 15.23
N CYS A 611 -2.92 10.13 15.32
CA CYS A 611 -2.24 9.28 16.29
C CYS A 611 -0.73 9.29 16.07
N ASN A 612 -0.29 9.19 14.82
CA ASN A 612 1.10 9.17 14.44
C ASN A 612 1.83 10.47 14.77
N GLU A 613 1.18 11.61 14.55
CA GLU A 613 1.71 12.94 14.89
C GLU A 613 1.89 13.10 16.40
N ILE A 614 0.88 12.73 17.20
CA ILE A 614 0.95 12.79 18.67
C ILE A 614 2.06 11.87 19.18
N LEU A 615 2.11 10.64 18.68
CA LEU A 615 3.12 9.65 19.06
C LEU A 615 4.53 10.15 18.73
N GLU A 616 4.76 10.70 17.53
CA GLU A 616 6.07 11.24 17.15
C GLU A 616 6.50 12.41 18.04
N GLU A 617 5.58 13.35 18.31
CA GLU A 617 5.89 14.50 19.15
C GLU A 617 6.24 14.09 20.59
N GLN A 618 5.45 13.17 21.16
CA GLN A 618 5.64 12.70 22.55
C GLN A 618 6.89 11.82 22.66
N THR A 619 7.10 10.89 21.73
CA THR A 619 8.28 10.03 21.69
C THR A 619 9.55 10.85 21.50
N ALA A 620 9.55 11.91 20.68
CA ALA A 620 10.70 12.80 20.54
C ALA A 620 11.06 13.52 21.85
N LYS A 621 10.06 14.04 22.58
CA LYS A 621 10.28 14.67 23.90
C LYS A 621 10.83 13.68 24.91
N LEU A 622 10.26 12.47 24.94
CA LEU A 622 10.68 11.40 25.83
C LEU A 622 12.12 10.96 25.53
N THR A 623 12.46 10.81 24.24
CA THR A 623 13.78 10.43 23.75
C THR A 623 14.84 11.47 24.14
N ALA A 624 14.57 12.76 23.91
CA ALA A 624 15.50 13.83 24.26
C ALA A 624 15.80 13.88 25.77
N LYS A 625 14.79 13.57 26.61
CA LYS A 625 14.98 13.47 28.07
C LYS A 625 15.84 12.26 28.43
N PHE A 626 15.54 11.10 27.85
CA PHE A 626 16.31 9.87 28.06
C PHE A 626 17.77 10.04 27.64
N GLU A 627 18.06 10.53 26.44
CA GLU A 627 19.43 10.74 25.96
C GLU A 627 20.24 11.66 26.89
N LYS A 628 19.62 12.70 27.44
CA LYS A 628 20.25 13.62 28.40
C LYS A 628 20.61 12.90 29.72
N GLU A 629 19.69 12.11 30.25
CA GLU A 629 19.90 11.35 31.49
C GLU A 629 20.91 10.21 31.29
N GLN A 630 20.79 9.48 30.18
CA GLN A 630 21.68 8.38 29.78
C GLN A 630 23.12 8.90 29.60
N LYS A 631 23.32 10.01 28.90
CA LYS A 631 24.64 10.64 28.75
C LYS A 631 25.27 11.00 30.10
N SER A 632 24.47 11.53 31.03
CA SER A 632 24.97 11.86 32.37
C SER A 632 25.43 10.62 33.14
N LEU A 633 24.69 9.51 33.05
CA LEU A 633 25.06 8.24 33.68
C LEU A 633 26.26 7.58 32.99
N GLN A 634 26.33 7.62 31.65
CA GLN A 634 27.47 7.12 30.88
C GLN A 634 28.76 7.90 31.21
N ASP A 635 28.69 9.23 31.32
CA ASP A 635 29.84 10.04 31.73
C ASP A 635 30.31 9.69 33.15
N LYS A 636 29.37 9.38 34.07
CA LYS A 636 29.69 8.89 35.42
C LYS A 636 30.32 7.49 35.36
N LEU A 637 29.79 6.59 34.53
CA LEU A 637 30.30 5.24 34.35
C LEU A 637 31.74 5.28 33.82
N ASN A 638 32.00 6.08 32.78
CA ASN A 638 33.33 6.24 32.20
C ASN A 638 34.34 6.76 33.23
N LYS A 639 33.94 7.71 34.07
CA LYS A 639 34.77 8.21 35.18
C LYS A 639 35.01 7.12 36.24
N ALA A 640 33.99 6.34 36.59
CA ALA A 640 34.10 5.24 37.55
C ALA A 640 35.00 4.11 37.02
N LEU A 641 34.88 3.75 35.74
CA LEU A 641 35.74 2.78 35.06
C LEU A 641 37.20 3.26 35.00
N ALA A 642 37.43 4.54 34.64
CA ALA A 642 38.78 5.10 34.63
C ALA A 642 39.42 5.14 36.04
N LYS A 643 38.62 5.40 37.07
CA LYS A 643 39.06 5.34 38.47
C LYS A 643 39.40 3.91 38.89
N LEU A 644 38.54 2.94 38.54
CA LEU A 644 38.76 1.53 38.82
C LEU A 644 40.02 1.01 38.13
N ASP A 645 40.22 1.34 36.84
CA ASP A 645 41.42 0.97 36.07
C ASP A 645 42.70 1.56 36.70
N LYS A 646 42.64 2.82 37.16
CA LYS A 646 43.75 3.43 37.90
C LYS A 646 44.05 2.70 39.21
N GLU A 647 43.02 2.43 40.01
CA GLU A 647 43.16 1.71 41.28
C GLU A 647 43.63 0.26 41.07
N GLN A 648 43.26 -0.40 39.98
CA GLN A 648 43.77 -1.72 39.59
C GLN A 648 45.23 -1.67 39.10
N LYS A 649 45.61 -0.64 38.32
CA LYS A 649 46.99 -0.45 37.85
C LYS A 649 47.97 -0.05 38.96
N GLU A 650 47.51 0.65 39.99
CA GLU A 650 48.32 0.91 41.19
C GLU A 650 48.52 -0.35 42.07
N MET A 651 47.80 -1.44 41.76
CA MET A 651 47.88 -2.73 42.48
C MET A 651 48.80 -3.75 41.81
N THR A 652 49.35 -3.48 40.62
CA THR A 652 50.20 -4.43 39.89
C THR A 652 51.64 -4.47 40.43
N THR A 653 51.82 -5.21 41.52
CA THR A 653 53.04 -6.03 41.73
C THR A 653 52.76 -7.53 41.72
N SER A 654 51.51 -7.96 41.56
CA SER A 654 51.16 -9.37 41.33
C SER A 654 49.80 -9.44 40.65
N GLY A 655 49.78 -10.02 39.45
CA GLY A 655 48.72 -9.85 38.46
C GLY A 655 47.38 -10.47 38.81
N LEU A 656 46.33 -9.81 38.34
CA LEU A 656 45.00 -10.34 38.03
C LEU A 656 44.39 -9.45 36.94
N ASP A 657 44.18 -9.98 35.74
CA ASP A 657 43.36 -9.35 34.71
C ASP A 657 41.89 -9.65 35.00
N ALA A 658 41.22 -8.76 35.74
CA ALA A 658 39.77 -8.80 35.90
C ALA A 658 39.12 -7.96 34.78
N ALA A 659 38.89 -8.59 33.63
CA ALA A 659 38.11 -7.99 32.55
C ALA A 659 36.62 -7.95 32.92
N ILE A 660 36.11 -6.76 33.25
CA ILE A 660 34.66 -6.54 33.43
C ILE A 660 34.05 -6.43 32.03
N ASN A 661 33.47 -7.53 31.55
CA ASN A 661 32.69 -7.57 30.31
C ASN A 661 31.30 -6.97 30.56
N ILE A 662 31.14 -5.68 30.30
CA ILE A 662 29.82 -5.03 30.25
C ILE A 662 29.26 -5.24 28.83
N GLY A 663 28.19 -6.01 28.71
CA GLY A 663 27.54 -6.32 27.45
C GLY A 663 26.93 -5.09 26.78
N ALA A 664 26.88 -5.07 25.44
CA ALA A 664 26.21 -4.03 24.68
C ALA A 664 24.69 -4.07 24.91
N SER A 665 24.08 -2.94 25.30
CA SER A 665 22.62 -2.80 25.38
C SER A 665 22.02 -2.48 24.00
N ILE A 666 20.77 -2.93 23.75
CA ILE A 666 20.01 -2.63 22.52
C ILE A 666 19.91 -1.11 22.29
N PHE A 667 19.90 -0.34 23.37
CA PHE A 667 19.91 1.12 23.37
C PHE A 667 21.16 1.75 22.76
N GLY A 668 22.33 1.14 22.95
CA GLY A 668 23.57 1.61 22.33
C GLY A 668 23.51 1.60 20.80
N ALA A 669 22.84 0.59 20.22
CA ALA A 669 22.63 0.47 18.78
C ALA A 669 21.60 1.48 18.23
N ILE A 670 20.57 1.84 19.01
CA ILE A 670 19.53 2.79 18.61
C ILE A 670 20.02 4.25 18.67
N PHE A 671 20.77 4.61 19.71
CA PHE A 671 21.17 6.01 19.98
C PHE A 671 22.61 6.35 19.57
N GLY A 672 23.28 5.43 18.85
CA GLY A 672 24.55 5.72 18.17
C GLY A 672 25.79 5.89 19.06
N ASN A 673 25.70 5.56 20.35
CA ASN A 673 26.86 5.64 21.25
C ASN A 673 27.68 4.35 21.18
N LYS A 674 28.84 4.44 20.50
CA LYS A 674 29.86 3.36 20.43
C LYS A 674 30.42 3.04 21.82
N LEU A 675 29.94 1.96 22.43
CA LEU A 675 30.64 1.28 23.52
C LEU A 675 30.92 -0.17 23.10
N LEU A 676 32.17 -0.36 22.69
CA LEU A 676 33.00 -1.58 22.61
C LEU A 676 32.37 -2.94 22.22
N SER A 677 32.98 -3.55 21.21
CA SER A 677 32.57 -4.80 20.57
C SER A 677 32.86 -6.07 21.40
N ARG A 678 31.89 -7.00 21.31
CA ARG A 678 31.88 -8.47 21.53
C ARG A 678 33.02 -9.17 22.30
N GLN A 679 32.61 -9.89 23.36
CA GLN A 679 32.67 -11.37 23.36
C GLN A 679 31.52 -12.00 24.19
N ASN A 680 30.78 -12.91 23.54
CA ASN A 680 29.78 -13.87 24.04
C ASN A 680 28.49 -13.35 24.72
N ALA A 681 27.44 -13.23 23.90
CA ALA A 681 26.04 -13.35 24.32
C ALA A 681 25.73 -14.82 24.60
N GLY A 682 25.83 -15.23 25.86
CA GLY A 682 25.51 -16.58 26.30
C GLY A 682 26.20 -16.91 27.62
N LYS A 683 25.39 -16.99 28.69
CA LYS A 683 25.75 -17.28 30.10
C LYS A 683 25.94 -16.05 30.99
N ILE A 684 24.85 -15.35 31.29
CA ILE A 684 24.69 -14.66 32.58
C ILE A 684 23.72 -15.49 33.42
N ALA A 685 24.23 -16.57 34.04
CA ALA A 685 23.55 -17.30 35.13
C ALA A 685 24.40 -18.46 35.67
N SER A 686 25.68 -18.29 36.05
CA SER A 686 26.38 -19.31 36.88
C SER A 686 27.76 -18.89 37.42
N SER A 687 27.95 -17.66 37.91
CA SER A 687 29.22 -17.27 38.56
C SER A 687 29.05 -16.59 39.92
N ALA A 688 28.00 -16.96 40.66
CA ALA A 688 27.81 -16.54 42.05
C ALA A 688 28.36 -17.54 43.09
N ARG A 689 29.14 -18.56 42.71
CA ARG A 689 29.64 -19.59 43.66
C ARG A 689 31.07 -20.04 43.41
N SER A 690 32.02 -19.11 43.44
CA SER A 690 33.43 -19.45 43.71
C SER A 690 34.24 -18.21 44.10
N ALA A 691 33.85 -17.56 45.21
CA ALA A 691 34.68 -16.53 45.83
C ALA A 691 34.42 -16.51 47.34
N ASN A 692 34.71 -17.64 48.01
CA ASN A 692 34.73 -17.71 49.46
C ASN A 692 36.11 -18.19 49.93
N LYS A 693 37.15 -17.42 49.61
CA LYS A 693 38.45 -17.45 50.30
C LYS A 693 39.32 -16.26 49.83
N VAL A 694 40.06 -15.69 50.77
CA VAL A 694 40.90 -14.47 50.68
C VAL A 694 40.15 -13.17 51.00
N LEU A 695 39.83 -13.04 52.29
CA LEU A 695 39.58 -11.77 52.97
C LEU A 695 40.92 -11.20 53.44
N LYS A 696 41.47 -10.22 52.70
CA LYS A 696 42.29 -9.07 53.17
C LYS A 696 43.14 -8.52 52.02
N GLU A 697 42.48 -7.77 51.13
CA GLU A 697 43.03 -6.77 50.21
C GLU A 697 41.81 -6.25 49.41
N ARG A 698 41.40 -4.99 49.30
CA ARG A 698 41.59 -3.68 49.95
C ARG A 698 40.22 -2.97 49.78
N SER A 699 39.75 -2.19 50.76
CA SER A 699 38.39 -1.60 50.75
C SER A 699 38.07 -0.77 49.49
N ASP A 700 39.08 -0.11 48.93
CA ASP A 700 38.89 0.91 47.90
C ASP A 700 38.51 0.34 46.52
N VAL A 701 39.16 -0.76 46.09
CA VAL A 701 38.82 -1.44 44.82
C VAL A 701 37.39 -1.98 44.86
N LYS A 702 36.98 -2.57 45.99
CA LYS A 702 35.61 -3.08 46.18
C LYS A 702 34.56 -1.96 46.12
N LEU A 703 34.88 -0.78 46.67
CA LEU A 703 34.01 0.40 46.60
C LEU A 703 33.90 0.93 45.16
N SER A 704 34.99 0.92 44.40
CA SER A 704 35.00 1.33 43.00
C SER A 704 34.27 0.33 42.09
N GLU A 705 34.41 -0.98 42.30
CA GLU A 705 33.62 -2.01 41.63
C GLU A 705 32.12 -1.85 41.94
N GLN A 706 31.77 -1.61 43.20
CA GLN A 706 30.39 -1.36 43.60
C GLN A 706 29.83 -0.10 42.93
N SER A 707 30.61 0.98 42.85
CA SER A 707 30.20 2.19 42.12
C SER A 707 29.96 1.97 40.63
N VAL A 708 30.78 1.13 39.97
CA VAL A 708 30.57 0.78 38.55
C VAL A 708 29.26 0.00 38.40
N ASN A 709 29.04 -1.00 39.26
CA ASN A 709 27.83 -1.81 39.25
C ASN A 709 26.57 -0.96 39.52
N ASP A 710 26.59 -0.07 40.51
CA ASP A 710 25.46 0.79 40.85
C ASP A 710 25.09 1.74 39.69
N ILE A 711 26.09 2.29 39.00
CA ILE A 711 25.85 3.15 37.83
C ILE A 711 25.33 2.33 36.64
N SER A 712 25.89 1.15 36.40
CA SER A 712 25.40 0.23 35.35
C SER A 712 23.95 -0.20 35.60
N LEU A 713 23.59 -0.47 36.86
CA LEU A 713 22.22 -0.79 37.25
C LEU A 713 21.29 0.41 37.04
N ALA A 714 21.71 1.63 37.40
CA ALA A 714 20.94 2.84 37.14
C ALA A 714 20.72 3.12 35.64
N ILE A 715 21.70 2.78 34.78
CA ILE A 715 21.53 2.85 33.31
C ILE A 715 20.48 1.84 32.86
N SER A 716 20.55 0.60 33.35
CA SER A 716 19.58 -0.45 33.01
C SER A 716 18.16 -0.10 33.48
N GLU A 717 18.00 0.46 34.67
CA GLU A 717 16.70 0.92 35.18
C GLU A 717 16.14 2.09 34.36
N LEU A 718 17.00 3.03 33.94
CA LEU A 718 16.61 4.14 33.07
C LEU A 718 16.16 3.63 31.70
N GLU A 719 16.88 2.66 31.12
CA GLU A 719 16.55 1.98 29.86
C GLU A 719 15.19 1.26 29.96
N GLU A 720 14.97 0.49 31.02
CA GLU A 720 13.70 -0.22 31.24
C GLU A 720 12.53 0.75 31.44
N LYS A 721 12.72 1.81 32.24
CA LYS A 721 11.70 2.84 32.44
C LYS A 721 11.33 3.54 31.15
N PHE A 722 12.32 3.91 30.34
CA PHE A 722 12.07 4.54 29.04
C PHE A 722 11.32 3.59 28.09
N ALA A 723 11.68 2.30 28.07
CA ALA A 723 10.95 1.30 27.29
C ALA A 723 9.47 1.22 27.69
N GLN A 724 9.18 1.15 29.00
CA GLN A 724 7.82 1.11 29.54
C GLN A 724 7.02 2.39 29.23
N GLU A 725 7.65 3.57 29.33
CA GLU A 725 7.02 4.85 28.97
C GLU A 725 6.71 4.88 27.46
N CYS A 726 7.63 4.40 26.61
CA CYS A 726 7.41 4.27 25.17
C CYS A 726 6.29 3.27 24.82
N ASP A 727 6.21 2.12 25.49
CA ASP A 727 5.14 1.12 25.30
C ASP A 727 3.78 1.75 25.64
N THR A 728 3.69 2.42 26.80
CA THR A 728 2.46 3.09 27.24
C THR A 728 2.01 4.15 26.25
N LEU A 729 2.95 4.96 25.73
CA LEU A 729 2.67 5.96 24.71
C LEU A 729 2.18 5.33 23.41
N LYS A 730 2.81 4.24 22.95
CA LYS A 730 2.38 3.55 21.72
C LYS A 730 0.99 2.95 21.89
N GLU A 731 0.72 2.25 22.99
CA GLU A 731 -0.58 1.63 23.25
C GLU A 731 -1.71 2.66 23.32
N ALA A 732 -1.47 3.83 23.93
CA ALA A 732 -2.44 4.91 24.03
C ALA A 732 -2.73 5.61 22.69
N ASN A 733 -1.82 5.50 21.72
CA ASN A 733 -1.93 6.11 20.39
C ASN A 733 -1.97 5.06 19.27
N ASP A 734 -2.22 3.79 19.57
CA ASP A 734 -2.46 2.76 18.55
C ASP A 734 -3.89 2.92 18.03
N VAL A 735 -4.05 3.13 16.73
CA VAL A 735 -5.36 3.33 16.11
C VAL A 735 -6.32 2.19 16.41
N LYS A 736 -5.79 0.97 16.59
CA LYS A 736 -6.58 -0.24 16.90
C LYS A 736 -7.19 -0.21 18.30
N ASN A 737 -6.60 0.56 19.22
CA ASN A 737 -7.06 0.70 20.60
C ASN A 737 -8.02 1.90 20.77
N ILE A 738 -8.15 2.75 19.76
CA ILE A 738 -8.98 3.94 19.83
C ILE A 738 -10.42 3.56 19.50
N THR A 739 -11.31 3.83 20.45
CA THR A 739 -12.75 3.64 20.24
C THR A 739 -13.27 4.72 19.32
N ILE A 740 -13.78 4.32 18.15
CA ILE A 740 -14.52 5.20 17.26
C ILE A 740 -15.99 5.22 17.71
N ASN A 741 -16.47 6.40 18.05
CA ASN A 741 -17.88 6.60 18.36
C ASN A 741 -18.65 6.74 17.04
N GLU A 742 -19.38 5.70 16.70
CA GLU A 742 -20.30 5.70 15.56
C GLU A 742 -21.64 6.28 15.98
N THR A 743 -22.08 7.32 15.28
CA THR A 743 -23.39 7.93 15.51
C THR A 743 -24.12 8.12 14.20
N GLN A 744 -25.41 7.82 14.21
CA GLN A 744 -26.26 7.89 13.02
C GLN A 744 -27.04 9.21 13.00
N ILE A 745 -26.97 9.91 11.87
CA ILE A 745 -27.80 11.07 11.58
C ILE A 745 -28.92 10.61 10.66
N SER A 746 -30.16 10.82 11.10
CA SER A 746 -31.34 10.62 10.26
C SER A 746 -31.76 11.95 9.62
N PRO A 747 -32.08 11.97 8.32
CA PRO A 747 -32.56 13.17 7.65
C PRO A 747 -33.97 13.52 8.13
N LYS A 748 -34.34 14.79 8.08
CA LYS A 748 -35.76 15.19 8.17
C LYS A 748 -36.42 15.01 6.80
N LYS A 749 -37.75 14.93 6.76
CA LYS A 749 -38.48 14.92 5.49
C LYS A 749 -38.20 16.15 4.61
N SER A 750 -37.88 17.29 5.21
CA SER A 750 -37.47 18.51 4.50
C SER A 750 -36.10 18.41 3.87
N ASP A 751 -35.27 17.48 4.34
CA ASP A 751 -33.89 17.32 3.92
C ASP A 751 -33.77 16.36 2.72
N ILE A 752 -34.86 15.67 2.37
CA ILE A 752 -34.96 14.79 1.21
C ILE A 752 -35.69 15.56 0.10
N TYR A 753 -35.11 15.64 -1.08
CA TYR A 753 -35.66 16.36 -2.23
C TYR A 753 -35.11 15.82 -3.55
N ASP A 754 -35.60 16.34 -4.67
CA ASP A 754 -35.28 15.88 -6.03
C ASP A 754 -35.52 14.37 -6.23
N GLU A 755 -36.59 13.82 -5.64
CA GLU A 755 -36.95 12.42 -5.82
C GLU A 755 -37.36 12.16 -7.27
N LYS A 756 -36.82 11.09 -7.85
CA LYS A 756 -37.14 10.66 -9.20
C LYS A 756 -37.16 9.15 -9.27
N ILE A 757 -38.21 8.59 -9.86
CA ILE A 757 -38.29 7.16 -10.15
C ILE A 757 -38.50 6.96 -11.64
N VAL A 758 -37.72 6.04 -12.21
CA VAL A 758 -37.81 5.66 -13.62
C VAL A 758 -37.91 4.15 -13.76
N LEU A 759 -38.61 3.70 -14.81
CA LEU A 759 -38.63 2.28 -15.15
C LEU A 759 -37.38 1.96 -15.97
N LEU A 760 -36.55 1.10 -15.44
CA LEU A 760 -35.29 0.70 -16.05
C LEU A 760 -35.40 -0.73 -16.58
N TRP A 761 -35.19 -0.87 -17.88
CA TRP A 761 -35.09 -2.13 -18.58
C TRP A 761 -33.61 -2.56 -18.63
N ARG A 762 -33.23 -3.66 -17.96
CA ARG A 762 -31.83 -4.13 -17.84
C ARG A 762 -31.62 -5.56 -18.29
#